data_AF-A0AAD2PSS4-F1
#
_entry.id   AF-A0AAD2PSS4-F1
#
_cell.length_a   1.000
_cell.length_b   1.000
_cell.length_c   1.000
_cell.angle_alpha   90.00
_cell.angle_beta   90.00
_cell.angle_gamma   90.00
#
_symmetry.space_group_name_H-M   'P 1'
#
loop_
_entity.id
_entity.type
_entity.pdbx_description
1 polymer ?
#
loop_
_entity_poly.entity_id
_entity_poly.type
_entity_poly.pdbx_seq_one_letter_code
_entity_poly.pdbx_strand_id
1 'polypeptide(L)'
;MKKLLAILAAVGLTATTSSVVISCTTTVDRFGKLNFSDKQVYTTFILKMKDSGFISVSQAEKFLKISDTEIIADVLKILDKKIAEEEYKATSSNIASTLKVKEKETTENITSNLLNDLATNKFFSEYTAKVISDKNGLVNDKQYSNNHSLNPFNLFEDDEKINYSIYYKKTSENETLTRWQVLGEFGENEWNIPSIDTLNGGNNFYIIGSTDNTKVTKLSDTKNTKFLNKDTKIDGVTGPFLVAKNEQEQGFSGNEIMKYRFQSYINAKIIPDLYTQLISLAYLDSNLYSTNLTTTNYTRSFVRLNTSNKLVSSVQNSLTSETKSSNVKLIWSFKAKVSTDATSWVKSYKQALGEPNSSGNIILDENSITTLKDNFSTKTLENNTKLGTDPFLGLVGYNGIAKNNDTGIEAISGSLSISTDAQTAAKSIDRPTLLTGPKDQGFAVGDNGESEIVLVLPIYLNDIYDNSNVTLNAVNQEATLSIPSDTWVPLGDKYSPYVDDMKTFEKPEGVDIIKDKSGNLYVKATAATGSFTLGNTMKMKVNVKNNVDTMLGIHETINKEDSAFTSGFDANQQDKVKDTDKILYSVLWARNADPKSVYQLSEAWSNSVQSSSDIKNLSAINKQLLISEIENGLVAGDTDYATEAKEELYTKYIMDGDNVLFQGLYDELAKYIKDEDGNTSD
;
A
#
# COMPACT_ATOMS: atom_id res chain seq x y z
N MET A 1 -25.04 1.81 -9.76
CA MET A 1 -25.18 1.98 -11.23
C MET A 1 -26.51 2.57 -11.69
N LYS A 2 -27.68 1.89 -11.64
CA LYS A 2 -28.97 2.46 -12.16
C LYS A 2 -29.28 3.89 -11.70
N LYS A 3 -28.87 4.25 -10.47
CA LYS A 3 -29.00 5.61 -9.92
C LYS A 3 -27.94 6.60 -10.44
N LEU A 4 -26.68 6.19 -10.60
CA LEU A 4 -25.60 6.99 -11.23
C LEU A 4 -25.95 7.32 -12.70
N LEU A 5 -26.58 6.38 -13.37
CA LEU A 5 -27.06 6.48 -14.74
C LEU A 5 -28.26 7.41 -14.88
N ALA A 6 -29.15 7.42 -13.89
CA ALA A 6 -30.23 8.40 -13.80
C ALA A 6 -29.73 9.82 -13.49
N ILE A 7 -28.64 9.96 -12.72
CA ILE A 7 -27.98 11.25 -12.42
C ILE A 7 -27.34 11.82 -13.68
N LEU A 8 -26.55 11.03 -14.40
CA LEU A 8 -25.88 11.46 -15.62
C LEU A 8 -26.87 11.73 -16.77
N ALA A 9 -27.92 10.91 -16.93
CA ALA A 9 -28.95 11.10 -17.95
C ALA A 9 -29.80 12.36 -17.70
N ALA A 10 -30.07 12.70 -16.44
CA ALA A 10 -30.94 13.81 -16.16
C ALA A 10 -30.22 15.17 -16.26
N VAL A 11 -28.89 15.27 -16.12
CA VAL A 11 -28.13 16.55 -16.27
C VAL A 11 -28.34 17.22 -17.64
N GLY A 12 -28.77 16.48 -18.68
CA GLY A 12 -29.15 17.06 -19.98
C GLY A 12 -30.49 17.80 -20.02
N LEU A 13 -31.45 17.52 -19.13
CA LEU A 13 -32.79 18.11 -19.22
C LEU A 13 -32.88 19.47 -18.50
N THR A 14 -32.59 20.56 -19.24
CA THR A 14 -33.38 21.81 -19.27
C THR A 14 -32.81 22.81 -20.29
N ALA A 15 -33.22 22.69 -21.55
CA ALA A 15 -33.39 23.84 -22.45
C ALA A 15 -34.69 23.64 -23.25
N THR A 16 -35.48 24.70 -23.35
CA THR A 16 -36.93 24.69 -23.60
C THR A 16 -37.37 24.28 -25.01
N THR A 17 -38.38 23.40 -25.05
CA THR A 17 -39.41 23.14 -26.09
C THR A 17 -39.23 23.67 -27.52
N SER A 18 -39.21 22.78 -28.53
CA SER A 18 -40.35 22.58 -29.46
C SER A 18 -40.08 21.62 -30.65
N SER A 19 -41.11 20.84 -30.98
CA SER A 19 -41.46 20.10 -32.22
C SER A 19 -40.52 19.04 -32.82
N VAL A 20 -41.09 17.83 -32.92
CA VAL A 20 -40.61 16.61 -33.59
C VAL A 20 -40.68 16.74 -35.11
N VAL A 21 -39.57 16.45 -35.82
CA VAL A 21 -39.59 15.96 -37.20
C VAL A 21 -38.53 14.86 -37.34
N ILE A 22 -38.98 13.67 -37.74
CA ILE A 22 -38.16 12.47 -37.98
C ILE A 22 -37.45 12.61 -39.32
N SER A 23 -36.11 12.44 -39.36
CA SER A 23 -35.37 12.17 -40.59
C SER A 23 -34.21 11.23 -40.29
N CYS A 24 -34.34 9.98 -40.73
CA CYS A 24 -33.32 8.94 -40.70
C CYS A 24 -32.24 9.20 -41.76
N THR A 25 -31.27 10.08 -41.52
CA THR A 25 -29.98 10.12 -42.26
C THR A 25 -29.08 11.22 -41.68
N THR A 26 -28.33 10.93 -40.62
CA THR A 26 -27.11 11.68 -40.29
C THR A 26 -26.13 10.72 -39.64
N THR A 27 -24.98 10.53 -40.27
CA THR A 27 -23.79 9.93 -39.66
C THR A 27 -23.49 10.67 -38.36
N VAL A 28 -23.39 9.93 -37.27
CA VAL A 28 -23.10 10.47 -35.93
C VAL A 28 -21.70 11.06 -35.93
N ASP A 29 -21.60 12.39 -35.85
CA ASP A 29 -20.33 13.05 -35.60
C ASP A 29 -19.98 12.88 -34.11
N ARG A 30 -18.85 12.25 -33.85
CA ARG A 30 -18.44 11.82 -32.50
C ARG A 30 -17.65 12.93 -31.84
N PHE A 31 -17.98 13.31 -30.60
CA PHE A 31 -17.14 14.23 -29.84
C PHE A 31 -15.73 13.67 -29.69
N GLY A 32 -14.74 14.53 -29.96
CA GLY A 32 -13.35 14.20 -29.69
C GLY A 32 -13.02 14.15 -28.20
N LYS A 33 -13.57 15.06 -27.35
CA LYS A 33 -13.28 15.21 -25.90
C LYS A 33 -14.39 15.99 -25.12
N LEU A 34 -14.56 15.72 -23.81
CA LEU A 34 -15.47 16.43 -22.86
C LEU A 34 -14.86 17.72 -22.29
N ASN A 35 -15.64 18.79 -22.05
CA ASN A 35 -15.19 20.05 -21.43
C ASN A 35 -15.94 20.40 -20.12
N PHE A 36 -15.20 20.39 -19.01
CA PHE A 36 -15.69 20.52 -17.63
C PHE A 36 -15.61 21.97 -17.07
N SER A 37 -15.95 23.00 -17.84
CA SER A 37 -15.81 24.40 -17.37
C SER A 37 -17.14 25.16 -17.13
N ASP A 38 -18.30 24.52 -17.33
CA ASP A 38 -19.61 25.19 -17.27
C ASP A 38 -20.34 25.02 -15.90
N LYS A 39 -20.53 26.14 -15.18
CA LYS A 39 -21.23 26.28 -13.88
C LYS A 39 -22.62 25.63 -13.83
N GLN A 40 -23.38 25.63 -14.92
CA GLN A 40 -24.73 25.05 -14.93
C GLN A 40 -24.71 23.53 -14.88
N VAL A 41 -23.70 22.91 -15.51
CA VAL A 41 -23.47 21.46 -15.46
C VAL A 41 -23.23 21.03 -14.00
N TYR A 42 -22.48 21.82 -13.23
CA TYR A 42 -22.14 21.53 -11.83
C TYR A 42 -23.31 21.64 -10.85
N THR A 43 -24.06 22.73 -10.92
CA THR A 43 -25.20 22.97 -10.01
C THR A 43 -26.25 21.87 -10.17
N THR A 44 -26.48 21.46 -11.42
CA THR A 44 -27.42 20.39 -11.78
C THR A 44 -26.90 19.03 -11.34
N PHE A 45 -25.61 18.77 -11.49
CA PHE A 45 -24.97 17.53 -11.02
C PHE A 45 -25.09 17.37 -9.49
N ILE A 46 -24.82 18.43 -8.71
CA ILE A 46 -24.94 18.42 -7.23
C ILE A 46 -26.36 18.11 -6.76
N LEU A 47 -27.36 18.78 -7.35
CA LEU A 47 -28.77 18.55 -6.99
C LEU A 47 -29.20 17.11 -7.30
N LYS A 48 -28.71 16.52 -8.39
CA LYS A 48 -29.05 15.14 -8.77
C LYS A 48 -28.30 14.11 -7.95
N MET A 49 -27.06 14.39 -7.54
CA MET A 49 -26.38 13.60 -6.52
C MET A 49 -27.15 13.62 -5.20
N LYS A 50 -27.74 14.75 -4.79
CA LYS A 50 -28.58 14.82 -3.59
C LYS A 50 -29.83 13.96 -3.73
N ASP A 51 -30.59 14.14 -4.82
CA ASP A 51 -31.90 13.53 -5.00
C ASP A 51 -31.82 12.01 -5.22
N SER A 52 -30.69 11.51 -5.72
CA SER A 52 -30.41 10.08 -5.86
C SER A 52 -29.89 9.41 -4.58
N GLY A 53 -29.65 10.18 -3.52
CA GLY A 53 -29.02 9.73 -2.28
C GLY A 53 -27.51 9.49 -2.40
N PHE A 54 -26.86 10.01 -3.44
CA PHE A 54 -25.43 9.88 -3.70
C PHE A 54 -24.59 10.80 -2.79
N ILE A 55 -25.14 11.96 -2.43
CA ILE A 55 -24.65 12.83 -1.35
C ILE A 55 -25.80 13.16 -0.40
N SER A 56 -25.49 13.40 0.87
CA SER A 56 -26.49 13.85 1.85
C SER A 56 -27.00 15.26 1.52
N VAL A 57 -28.20 15.58 2.02
CA VAL A 57 -28.78 16.93 1.94
C VAL A 57 -27.80 17.98 2.48
N SER A 58 -27.12 17.68 3.59
CA SER A 58 -26.13 18.57 4.21
C SER A 58 -24.89 18.82 3.34
N GLN A 59 -24.45 17.82 2.57
CA GLN A 59 -23.34 17.94 1.63
C GLN A 59 -23.76 18.77 0.41
N ALA A 60 -24.95 18.50 -0.14
CA ALA A 60 -25.50 19.27 -1.25
C ALA A 60 -25.70 20.75 -0.90
N GLU A 61 -26.24 21.05 0.28
CA GLU A 61 -26.43 22.42 0.75
C GLU A 61 -25.11 23.15 1.01
N LYS A 62 -24.05 22.43 1.40
CA LYS A 62 -22.69 22.98 1.49
C LYS A 62 -22.14 23.29 0.10
N PHE A 63 -22.23 22.36 -0.85
CA PHE A 63 -21.73 22.55 -2.21
C PHE A 63 -22.45 23.69 -2.96
N LEU A 64 -23.76 23.86 -2.75
CA LEU A 64 -24.54 24.94 -3.38
C LEU A 64 -24.30 26.34 -2.79
N LYS A 65 -23.57 26.45 -1.67
CA LYS A 65 -23.28 27.72 -0.98
C LYS A 65 -21.86 28.24 -1.21
N ILE A 66 -21.01 27.48 -1.90
CA ILE A 66 -19.59 27.78 -2.12
C ILE A 66 -19.39 28.31 -3.56
N SER A 67 -18.30 29.05 -3.81
CA SER A 67 -18.03 29.69 -5.10
C SER A 67 -17.69 28.69 -6.23
N ASP A 68 -17.89 29.10 -7.49
CA ASP A 68 -17.97 28.22 -8.68
C ASP A 68 -16.75 27.34 -8.95
N THR A 69 -15.53 27.79 -8.62
CA THR A 69 -14.29 27.04 -8.92
C THR A 69 -14.05 25.89 -7.92
N GLU A 70 -14.52 26.04 -6.69
CA GLU A 70 -14.35 25.04 -5.61
C GLU A 70 -15.35 23.89 -5.77
N ILE A 71 -16.55 24.20 -6.28
CA ILE A 71 -17.59 23.21 -6.65
C ILE A 71 -17.05 22.16 -7.64
N ILE A 72 -16.36 22.62 -8.68
CA ILE A 72 -15.85 21.76 -9.76
C ILE A 72 -14.83 20.75 -9.20
N ALA A 73 -13.90 21.24 -8.41
CA ALA A 73 -12.85 20.42 -7.82
C ALA A 73 -13.43 19.35 -6.89
N ASP A 74 -14.38 19.70 -6.04
CA ASP A 74 -15.01 18.75 -5.10
C ASP A 74 -15.90 17.72 -5.82
N VAL A 75 -16.63 18.13 -6.85
CA VAL A 75 -17.43 17.24 -7.69
C VAL A 75 -16.55 16.23 -8.44
N LEU A 76 -15.45 16.69 -9.04
CA LEU A 76 -14.51 15.82 -9.75
C LEU A 76 -13.83 14.83 -8.80
N LYS A 77 -13.48 15.25 -7.58
CA LYS A 77 -12.93 14.35 -6.54
C LYS A 77 -13.89 13.20 -6.19
N ILE A 78 -15.20 13.50 -6.10
CA ILE A 78 -16.22 12.47 -5.83
C ILE A 78 -16.35 11.51 -7.03
N LEU A 79 -16.31 12.03 -8.26
CA LEU A 79 -16.38 11.23 -9.48
C LEU A 79 -15.15 10.30 -9.63
N ASP A 80 -13.95 10.87 -9.49
CA ASP A 80 -12.67 10.14 -9.55
C ASP A 80 -12.65 9.01 -8.52
N LYS A 81 -13.08 9.29 -7.28
CA LYS A 81 -13.23 8.27 -6.23
C LYS A 81 -14.14 7.13 -6.65
N LYS A 82 -15.29 7.44 -7.26
CA LYS A 82 -16.31 6.43 -7.59
C LYS A 82 -15.91 5.56 -8.77
N ILE A 83 -15.29 6.15 -9.79
CA ILE A 83 -14.74 5.40 -10.91
C ILE A 83 -13.61 4.47 -10.44
N ALA A 84 -12.72 4.98 -9.58
CA ALA A 84 -11.69 4.16 -8.96
C ALA A 84 -12.28 2.98 -8.17
N GLU A 85 -13.31 3.22 -7.33
CA GLU A 85 -14.00 2.14 -6.57
C GLU A 85 -14.56 1.04 -7.50
N GLU A 86 -15.14 1.41 -8.64
CA GLU A 86 -15.67 0.44 -9.62
C GLU A 86 -14.56 -0.30 -10.38
N GLU A 87 -13.46 0.37 -10.73
CA GLU A 87 -12.30 -0.28 -11.36
C GLU A 87 -11.59 -1.25 -10.42
N TYR A 88 -11.45 -0.91 -9.14
CA TYR A 88 -10.93 -1.81 -8.12
C TYR A 88 -11.81 -3.05 -7.98
N LYS A 89 -13.14 -2.86 -7.94
CA LYS A 89 -14.09 -3.98 -7.94
C LYS A 89 -13.94 -4.84 -9.18
N ALA A 90 -13.98 -4.24 -10.37
CA ALA A 90 -13.86 -4.97 -11.63
C ALA A 90 -12.53 -5.77 -11.71
N THR A 91 -11.43 -5.17 -11.27
CA THR A 91 -10.12 -5.83 -11.20
C THR A 91 -10.16 -7.02 -10.23
N SER A 92 -10.72 -6.82 -9.04
CA SER A 92 -10.90 -7.89 -8.05
C SER A 92 -11.79 -9.02 -8.57
N SER A 93 -12.94 -8.72 -9.19
CA SER A 93 -13.84 -9.70 -9.80
C SER A 93 -13.18 -10.48 -10.94
N ASN A 94 -12.40 -9.80 -11.79
CA ASN A 94 -11.65 -10.42 -12.88
C ASN A 94 -10.58 -11.39 -12.35
N ILE A 95 -9.83 -10.96 -11.32
CA ILE A 95 -8.86 -11.82 -10.65
C ILE A 95 -9.56 -13.02 -10.00
N ALA A 96 -10.64 -12.79 -9.25
CA ALA A 96 -11.37 -13.84 -8.54
C ALA A 96 -11.96 -14.88 -9.51
N SER A 97 -12.64 -14.42 -10.56
CA SER A 97 -13.22 -15.27 -11.59
C SER A 97 -12.16 -16.03 -12.40
N THR A 98 -11.00 -15.42 -12.66
CA THR A 98 -9.91 -16.10 -13.37
C THR A 98 -9.29 -17.16 -12.47
N LEU A 99 -8.94 -16.79 -11.23
CA LEU A 99 -8.26 -17.61 -10.21
C LEU A 99 -9.14 -18.63 -9.49
N LYS A 100 -10.46 -18.59 -9.72
CA LYS A 100 -11.44 -19.47 -9.05
C LYS A 100 -11.36 -19.36 -7.54
N VAL A 101 -11.08 -18.16 -7.05
CA VAL A 101 -11.13 -17.78 -5.63
C VAL A 101 -12.44 -17.04 -5.35
N LYS A 102 -12.82 -16.92 -4.08
CA LYS A 102 -14.02 -16.16 -3.72
C LYS A 102 -13.81 -14.70 -4.09
N GLU A 103 -14.82 -14.12 -4.71
CA GLU A 103 -14.86 -12.67 -4.90
C GLU A 103 -14.92 -11.99 -3.54
N LYS A 104 -14.13 -10.93 -3.37
CA LYS A 104 -14.15 -10.12 -2.15
C LYS A 104 -15.54 -9.53 -1.98
N GLU A 105 -16.06 -9.57 -0.75
CA GLU A 105 -17.34 -8.95 -0.48
C GLU A 105 -17.27 -7.45 -0.77
N THR A 106 -18.32 -6.91 -1.41
CA THR A 106 -18.44 -5.48 -1.76
C THR A 106 -18.40 -4.50 -0.57
N THR A 107 -18.32 -5.01 0.66
CA THR A 107 -18.14 -4.26 1.92
C THR A 107 -16.69 -3.85 2.16
N GLU A 108 -15.70 -4.47 1.51
CA GLU A 108 -14.30 -4.04 1.59
C GLU A 108 -14.12 -2.67 0.92
N ASN A 109 -13.92 -1.64 1.72
CA ASN A 109 -13.70 -0.28 1.24
C ASN A 109 -12.23 -0.08 0.82
N ILE A 110 -11.83 -0.78 -0.24
CA ILE A 110 -10.45 -0.81 -0.80
C ILE A 110 -9.90 0.61 -0.92
N THR A 111 -10.67 1.51 -1.54
CA THR A 111 -10.27 2.89 -1.77
C THR A 111 -10.08 3.67 -0.48
N SER A 112 -10.95 3.49 0.52
CA SER A 112 -10.77 4.20 1.80
C SER A 112 -9.61 3.64 2.62
N ASN A 113 -9.33 2.34 2.53
CA ASN A 113 -8.14 1.75 3.16
C ASN A 113 -6.87 2.31 2.52
N LEU A 114 -6.78 2.28 1.19
CA LEU A 114 -5.65 2.86 0.43
C LEU A 114 -5.41 4.33 0.79
N LEU A 115 -6.45 5.16 0.77
CA LEU A 115 -6.34 6.57 1.12
C LEU A 115 -5.89 6.78 2.57
N ASN A 116 -6.45 6.00 3.50
CA ASN A 116 -6.07 6.10 4.90
C ASN A 116 -4.59 5.73 5.04
N ASP A 117 -4.12 4.65 4.43
CA ASP A 117 -2.76 4.18 4.61
C ASP A 117 -1.75 5.16 3.97
N LEU A 118 -2.01 5.65 2.75
CA LEU A 118 -1.22 6.72 2.12
C LEU A 118 -1.18 8.01 2.97
N ALA A 119 -2.33 8.45 3.47
CA ALA A 119 -2.42 9.65 4.28
C ALA A 119 -1.73 9.48 5.63
N THR A 120 -1.83 8.29 6.23
CA THR A 120 -1.20 7.92 7.50
C THR A 120 0.32 7.97 7.36
N ASN A 121 0.88 7.37 6.32
CA ASN A 121 2.33 7.35 6.11
C ASN A 121 2.92 8.74 5.86
N LYS A 122 2.25 9.51 4.99
CA LYS A 122 2.64 10.90 4.73
C LYS A 122 2.69 11.67 6.04
N PHE A 123 1.63 11.55 6.84
CA PHE A 123 1.55 12.22 8.13
C PHE A 123 2.56 11.68 9.15
N PHE A 124 2.86 10.39 9.15
CA PHE A 124 3.82 9.78 10.07
C PHE A 124 5.22 10.38 9.88
N SER A 125 5.67 10.54 8.64
CA SER A 125 6.94 11.19 8.32
C SER A 125 6.95 12.66 8.75
N GLU A 126 5.86 13.40 8.50
CA GLU A 126 5.71 14.80 8.92
C GLU A 126 5.70 14.96 10.45
N TYR A 127 4.97 14.09 11.16
CA TYR A 127 4.82 14.13 12.60
C TYR A 127 6.13 13.77 13.31
N THR A 128 6.80 12.72 12.88
CA THR A 128 8.09 12.30 13.45
C THR A 128 9.17 13.38 13.22
N ALA A 129 9.15 14.08 12.08
CA ALA A 129 10.00 15.24 11.86
C ALA A 129 9.77 16.38 12.89
N LYS A 130 8.51 16.61 13.30
CA LYS A 130 8.18 17.58 14.36
C LYS A 130 8.68 17.14 15.73
N VAL A 131 8.55 15.85 16.06
CA VAL A 131 9.08 15.28 17.30
C VAL A 131 10.60 15.43 17.35
N ILE A 132 11.30 15.11 16.26
CA ILE A 132 12.78 15.23 16.16
C ILE A 132 13.24 16.69 16.24
N SER A 133 12.47 17.61 15.63
CA SER A 133 12.81 19.03 15.61
C SER A 133 12.70 19.70 16.99
N ASP A 134 11.90 19.15 17.90
CA ASP A 134 11.78 19.64 19.27
C ASP A 134 12.84 19.02 20.19
N LYS A 135 13.54 19.85 20.96
CA LYS A 135 14.64 19.39 21.83
C LYS A 135 14.20 18.42 22.93
N ASN A 136 12.94 18.50 23.33
CA ASN A 136 12.37 17.66 24.38
C ASN A 136 11.46 16.56 23.79
N GLY A 137 11.34 16.47 22.46
CA GLY A 137 10.40 15.57 21.79
C GLY A 137 8.92 15.92 22.03
N LEU A 138 8.62 17.17 22.42
CA LEU A 138 7.27 17.61 22.74
C LEU A 138 6.64 18.28 21.51
N VAL A 139 5.56 17.68 21.00
CA VAL A 139 4.75 18.23 19.90
C VAL A 139 3.39 18.67 20.42
N ASN A 140 3.00 19.91 20.14
CA ASN A 140 1.68 20.41 20.50
C ASN A 140 0.63 19.83 19.55
N ASP A 141 0.14 18.64 19.87
CA ASP A 141 -0.84 17.92 19.05
C ASP A 141 -2.12 18.71 18.78
N LYS A 142 -2.48 19.69 19.63
CA LYS A 142 -3.72 20.49 19.47
C LYS A 142 -3.82 21.18 18.12
N GLN A 143 -2.70 21.47 17.46
CA GLN A 143 -2.72 22.02 16.09
C GLN A 143 -3.37 21.08 15.07
N TYR A 144 -3.38 19.77 15.34
CA TYR A 144 -3.97 18.71 14.51
C TYR A 144 -5.38 18.32 14.98
N SER A 145 -5.99 19.06 15.91
CA SER A 145 -7.35 18.80 16.37
C SER A 145 -8.40 19.07 15.29
N ASN A 146 -8.14 20.05 14.42
CA ASN A 146 -9.04 20.49 13.34
C ASN A 146 -10.49 20.71 13.85
N ASN A 147 -10.63 21.44 14.96
CA ASN A 147 -11.91 21.68 15.66
C ASN A 147 -12.63 20.41 16.17
N HIS A 148 -11.90 19.31 16.35
CA HIS A 148 -12.39 18.03 16.88
C HIS A 148 -11.42 17.47 17.94
N SER A 149 -11.76 16.36 18.60
CA SER A 149 -10.87 15.64 19.52
C SER A 149 -9.64 15.05 18.81
N LEU A 150 -8.50 14.98 19.52
CA LEU A 150 -7.25 14.30 19.13
C LEU A 150 -7.30 12.78 19.35
N ASN A 151 -8.49 12.21 19.47
CA ASN A 151 -8.68 10.80 19.74
C ASN A 151 -9.68 10.22 18.76
N PRO A 152 -9.75 8.88 18.67
CA PRO A 152 -10.64 8.22 17.75
C PRO A 152 -12.10 8.55 18.03
N PHE A 153 -12.93 8.47 17.01
CA PHE A 153 -14.38 8.61 17.11
C PHE A 153 -15.07 7.81 15.99
N ASN A 154 -16.32 7.42 16.23
CA ASN A 154 -17.14 6.64 15.29
C ASN A 154 -16.46 5.33 14.86
N LEU A 155 -15.97 4.57 15.85
CA LEU A 155 -15.34 3.26 15.64
C LEU A 155 -16.39 2.14 15.55
N PHE A 156 -17.54 2.30 16.22
CA PHE A 156 -18.63 1.32 16.27
C PHE A 156 -19.99 1.98 15.95
N GLU A 157 -21.03 1.17 15.74
CA GLU A 157 -22.37 1.63 15.32
C GLU A 157 -23.02 2.57 16.35
N ASP A 158 -22.80 2.31 17.64
CA ASP A 158 -23.52 2.87 18.79
C ASP A 158 -22.59 3.55 19.82
N ASP A 159 -21.48 4.15 19.38
CA ASP A 159 -20.41 4.65 20.26
C ASP A 159 -20.41 6.16 20.58
N GLU A 160 -21.51 6.87 20.32
CA GLU A 160 -21.62 8.33 20.53
C GLU A 160 -21.26 8.79 21.96
N LYS A 161 -21.45 7.92 22.96
CA LYS A 161 -21.18 8.21 24.39
C LYS A 161 -19.82 7.71 24.87
N ILE A 162 -19.05 7.07 24.00
CA ILE A 162 -17.75 6.53 24.36
C ILE A 162 -16.68 7.58 24.10
N ASN A 163 -15.84 7.79 25.11
CA ASN A 163 -14.61 8.51 24.95
C ASN A 163 -13.50 7.51 24.68
N TYR A 164 -12.76 7.73 23.59
CA TYR A 164 -11.59 6.96 23.26
C TYR A 164 -10.32 7.65 23.73
N SER A 165 -9.34 6.85 24.11
CA SER A 165 -8.00 7.28 24.48
C SER A 165 -6.99 6.33 23.88
N ILE A 166 -5.85 6.85 23.47
CA ILE A 166 -4.75 6.05 22.95
C ILE A 166 -3.70 5.89 24.04
N TYR A 167 -3.24 4.67 24.24
CA TYR A 167 -2.20 4.30 25.19
C TYR A 167 -1.03 3.66 24.47
N TYR A 168 0.16 3.76 25.03
CA TYR A 168 1.36 3.12 24.50
C TYR A 168 2.22 2.51 25.61
N LYS A 169 2.99 1.49 25.23
CA LYS A 169 4.08 0.93 26.04
C LYS A 169 5.41 1.46 25.52
N LYS A 170 6.30 1.89 26.42
CA LYS A 170 7.66 2.33 26.05
C LYS A 170 8.50 1.19 25.46
N THR A 171 8.31 -0.03 25.95
CA THR A 171 8.92 -1.25 25.44
C THR A 171 7.88 -2.37 25.44
N SER A 172 8.02 -3.36 24.57
CA SER A 172 7.10 -4.51 24.48
C SER A 172 7.03 -5.32 25.79
N GLU A 173 8.13 -5.36 26.55
CA GLU A 173 8.24 -6.02 27.85
C GLU A 173 7.57 -5.25 29.00
N ASN A 174 7.25 -3.97 28.81
CA ASN A 174 6.63 -3.15 29.86
C ASN A 174 5.12 -3.45 29.95
N GLU A 175 4.63 -3.82 31.13
CA GLU A 175 3.19 -3.97 31.36
C GLU A 175 2.46 -2.63 31.52
N THR A 176 3.19 -1.55 31.82
CA THR A 176 2.60 -0.25 32.15
C THR A 176 2.23 0.52 30.90
N LEU A 177 0.97 0.93 30.82
CA LEU A 177 0.43 1.77 29.77
C LEU A 177 0.56 3.25 30.13
N THR A 178 1.00 4.05 29.17
CA THR A 178 1.00 5.52 29.25
C THR A 178 -0.03 6.07 28.27
N ARG A 179 -0.96 6.90 28.75
CA ARG A 179 -1.93 7.58 27.87
C ARG A 179 -1.21 8.65 27.04
N TRP A 180 -1.33 8.59 25.72
CA TRP A 180 -0.88 9.66 24.82
C TRP A 180 -1.79 10.88 25.01
N GLN A 181 -1.23 11.97 25.53
CA GLN A 181 -1.99 13.18 25.80
C GLN A 181 -1.11 14.44 25.81
N VAL A 182 -1.73 15.59 25.51
CA VAL A 182 -1.15 16.93 25.68
C VAL A 182 -1.80 17.68 26.84
N LEU A 183 -1.20 18.79 27.28
CA LEU A 183 -1.72 19.58 28.42
C LEU A 183 -3.19 19.97 28.25
N GLY A 184 -3.99 19.70 29.28
CA GLY A 184 -5.43 19.99 29.33
C GLY A 184 -6.30 18.97 28.60
N GLU A 185 -5.71 17.98 27.92
CA GLU A 185 -6.46 16.85 27.39
C GLU A 185 -6.91 15.94 28.54
N PHE A 186 -8.15 15.45 28.48
CA PHE A 186 -8.78 14.66 29.56
C PHE A 186 -8.80 15.36 30.94
N GLY A 187 -8.64 16.69 31.00
CA GLY A 187 -8.56 17.44 32.25
C GLY A 187 -7.24 17.27 33.01
N GLU A 188 -6.23 16.65 32.39
CA GLU A 188 -4.92 16.41 33.00
C GLU A 188 -3.90 17.50 32.65
N ASN A 189 -2.93 17.70 33.55
CA ASN A 189 -1.79 18.60 33.33
C ASN A 189 -0.50 17.82 32.96
N GLU A 190 -0.65 16.64 32.39
CA GLU A 190 0.46 15.80 31.93
C GLU A 190 0.71 15.98 30.43
N TRP A 191 1.98 15.88 30.03
CA TRP A 191 2.38 15.83 28.62
C TRP A 191 3.07 14.50 28.35
N ASN A 192 2.39 13.61 27.62
CA ASN A 192 2.86 12.27 27.30
C ASN A 192 2.82 12.08 25.78
N ILE A 193 3.94 12.37 25.12
CA ILE A 193 4.12 12.11 23.68
C ILE A 193 5.03 10.89 23.53
N PRO A 194 4.68 9.93 22.64
CA PRO A 194 5.55 8.81 22.32
C PRO A 194 6.91 9.29 21.77
N SER A 195 8.00 8.69 22.22
CA SER A 195 9.33 8.94 21.64
C SER A 195 9.43 8.37 20.22
N ILE A 196 10.43 8.79 19.45
CA ILE A 196 10.73 8.19 18.13
C ILE A 196 10.92 6.67 18.24
N ASP A 197 11.67 6.19 19.23
CA ASP A 197 11.86 4.75 19.46
C ASP A 197 10.54 4.03 19.75
N THR A 198 9.59 4.69 20.43
CA THR A 198 8.26 4.13 20.69
C THR A 198 7.44 4.07 19.40
N LEU A 199 7.47 5.14 18.61
CA LEU A 199 6.75 5.25 17.32
C LEU A 199 7.27 4.25 16.28
N ASN A 200 8.58 4.01 16.26
CA ASN A 200 9.24 3.06 15.37
C ASN A 200 9.36 1.64 15.97
N GLY A 201 8.74 1.44 17.15
CA GLY A 201 8.67 0.14 17.81
C GLY A 201 7.61 -0.76 17.19
N GLY A 202 7.41 -1.94 17.80
CA GLY A 202 6.37 -2.88 17.38
C GLY A 202 4.95 -2.41 17.70
N ASN A 203 4.00 -3.36 17.75
CA ASN A 203 2.57 -3.11 17.99
C ASN A 203 2.26 -2.74 19.45
N ASN A 204 2.81 -1.62 19.91
CA ASN A 204 2.83 -1.16 21.30
C ASN A 204 1.79 -0.08 21.60
N PHE A 205 0.92 0.24 20.65
CA PHE A 205 -0.17 1.22 20.83
C PHE A 205 -1.53 0.52 20.96
N TYR A 206 -2.40 1.07 21.79
CA TYR A 206 -3.70 0.49 22.13
C TYR A 206 -4.77 1.57 22.20
N ILE A 207 -5.96 1.26 21.67
CA ILE A 207 -7.13 2.13 21.76
C ILE A 207 -8.00 1.59 22.90
N ILE A 208 -8.37 2.46 23.84
CA ILE A 208 -9.24 2.12 24.96
C ILE A 208 -10.47 3.02 24.92
N GLY A 209 -11.66 2.42 24.91
CA GLY A 209 -12.93 3.11 25.04
C GLY A 209 -13.44 3.09 26.48
N SER A 210 -13.99 4.20 26.96
CA SER A 210 -14.74 4.26 28.23
C SER A 210 -15.85 5.32 28.20
N THR A 211 -16.90 5.12 28.98
CA THR A 211 -17.99 6.11 29.15
C THR A 211 -17.58 7.30 30.03
N ASP A 212 -16.52 7.16 30.83
CA ASP A 212 -16.16 8.10 31.92
C ASP A 212 -14.69 8.55 31.91
N ASN A 213 -13.96 8.34 30.81
CA ASN A 213 -12.54 8.69 30.68
C ASN A 213 -11.61 8.00 31.72
N THR A 214 -12.01 6.84 32.27
CA THR A 214 -11.18 6.07 33.19
C THR A 214 -9.75 5.88 32.66
N LYS A 215 -8.76 6.31 33.45
CA LYS A 215 -7.33 6.11 33.15
C LYS A 215 -6.98 4.65 33.41
N VAL A 216 -6.37 4.00 32.42
CA VAL A 216 -5.94 2.60 32.49
C VAL A 216 -4.41 2.54 32.63
N THR A 217 -3.91 1.64 33.48
CA THR A 217 -2.46 1.47 33.72
C THR A 217 -1.93 0.16 33.16
N LYS A 218 -2.78 -0.85 32.99
CA LYS A 218 -2.45 -2.15 32.40
C LYS A 218 -3.59 -2.64 31.51
N LEU A 219 -3.28 -3.45 30.50
CA LEU A 219 -4.32 -4.05 29.65
C LEU A 219 -5.32 -4.91 30.44
N SER A 220 -4.86 -5.53 31.54
CA SER A 220 -5.71 -6.29 32.47
C SER A 220 -6.80 -5.46 33.16
N ASP A 221 -6.68 -4.13 33.15
CA ASP A 221 -7.70 -3.24 33.72
C ASP A 221 -8.91 -3.10 32.77
N THR A 222 -8.78 -3.53 31.51
CA THR A 222 -9.89 -3.55 30.55
C THR A 222 -10.77 -4.77 30.78
N LYS A 223 -12.10 -4.57 30.75
CA LYS A 223 -13.07 -5.63 31.09
C LYS A 223 -13.34 -6.58 29.92
N ASN A 224 -13.23 -6.08 28.69
CA ASN A 224 -13.56 -6.81 27.46
C ASN A 224 -12.70 -6.29 26.29
N THR A 225 -12.66 -7.06 25.22
CA THR A 225 -12.09 -6.66 23.92
C THR A 225 -13.19 -6.53 22.88
N LYS A 226 -13.17 -5.46 22.09
CA LYS A 226 -14.03 -5.24 20.93
C LYS A 226 -13.15 -5.13 19.69
N PHE A 227 -13.51 -5.82 18.62
CA PHE A 227 -12.74 -5.83 17.39
C PHE A 227 -13.26 -4.76 16.44
N LEU A 228 -12.35 -3.99 15.83
CA LEU A 228 -12.70 -2.90 14.92
C LEU A 228 -13.57 -3.38 13.76
N ASN A 229 -14.84 -3.03 13.82
CA ASN A 229 -15.79 -3.18 12.73
C ASN A 229 -16.96 -2.21 13.01
N LYS A 230 -17.26 -1.34 12.05
CA LYS A 230 -18.27 -0.27 12.20
C LYS A 230 -19.68 -0.80 12.44
N ASP A 231 -19.97 -2.02 12.03
CA ASP A 231 -21.26 -2.67 12.23
C ASP A 231 -21.33 -3.44 13.56
N THR A 232 -20.25 -3.42 14.35
CA THR A 232 -20.24 -4.03 15.68
C THR A 232 -20.94 -3.12 16.68
N LYS A 233 -21.87 -3.69 17.45
CA LYS A 233 -22.49 -3.02 18.59
C LYS A 233 -21.67 -3.17 19.86
N ILE A 234 -21.61 -2.10 20.64
CA ILE A 234 -20.92 -2.04 21.92
C ILE A 234 -21.86 -1.95 23.12
N ASP A 235 -23.14 -2.31 22.94
CA ASP A 235 -24.11 -2.53 24.01
C ASP A 235 -23.50 -3.25 25.24
N GLY A 236 -23.86 -2.76 26.44
CA GLY A 236 -23.52 -3.41 27.72
C GLY A 236 -22.12 -3.10 28.29
N VAL A 237 -21.38 -2.13 27.73
CA VAL A 237 -20.09 -1.69 28.28
C VAL A 237 -20.29 -0.99 29.64
N THR A 238 -19.70 -1.56 30.70
CA THR A 238 -19.78 -1.06 32.09
C THR A 238 -18.42 -0.66 32.67
N GLY A 239 -17.45 -0.36 31.81
CA GLY A 239 -16.10 0.06 32.18
C GLY A 239 -15.18 0.14 30.96
N PRO A 240 -13.88 0.40 31.16
CA PRO A 240 -12.93 0.51 30.06
C PRO A 240 -12.83 -0.81 29.30
N PHE A 241 -12.78 -0.73 27.97
CA PHE A 241 -12.62 -1.88 27.08
C PHE A 241 -11.53 -1.62 26.05
N LEU A 242 -10.84 -2.69 25.66
CA LEU A 242 -9.82 -2.66 24.62
C LEU A 242 -10.49 -2.68 23.24
N VAL A 243 -10.02 -1.84 22.35
CA VAL A 243 -10.33 -1.91 20.92
C VAL A 243 -9.14 -2.57 20.20
N ALA A 244 -9.35 -3.77 19.68
CA ALA A 244 -8.34 -4.57 18.99
C ALA A 244 -8.55 -4.53 17.47
N LYS A 245 -7.47 -4.73 16.71
CA LYS A 245 -7.49 -4.77 15.24
C LYS A 245 -8.25 -5.99 14.75
N ASN A 246 -7.98 -7.15 15.34
CA ASN A 246 -8.66 -8.43 15.09
C ASN A 246 -8.39 -9.40 16.25
N GLU A 247 -8.81 -10.65 16.12
CA GLU A 247 -8.67 -11.68 17.16
C GLU A 247 -7.21 -12.03 17.48
N GLN A 248 -6.31 -11.87 16.52
CA GLN A 248 -4.89 -12.26 16.58
C GLN A 248 -3.99 -11.08 17.00
N GLU A 249 -4.37 -9.85 16.68
CA GLU A 249 -3.60 -8.63 16.89
C GLU A 249 -4.38 -7.59 17.71
N GLN A 250 -3.90 -7.36 18.94
CA GLN A 250 -4.52 -6.42 19.87
C GLN A 250 -3.95 -4.99 19.81
N GLY A 251 -2.70 -4.85 19.39
CA GLY A 251 -1.99 -3.57 19.35
C GLY A 251 -1.81 -3.05 17.92
N PHE A 252 -1.49 -1.77 17.83
CA PHE A 252 -1.17 -1.05 16.58
C PHE A 252 0.29 -0.63 16.60
N SER A 253 0.92 -0.56 15.43
CA SER A 253 2.20 0.11 15.25
C SER A 253 2.07 1.63 15.42
N GLY A 254 3.20 2.32 15.62
CA GLY A 254 3.20 3.78 15.73
C GLY A 254 2.78 4.50 14.45
N ASN A 255 2.94 3.87 13.28
CA ASN A 255 2.39 4.40 12.04
C ASN A 255 0.87 4.20 11.98
N GLU A 256 0.37 2.96 12.14
CA GLU A 256 -1.05 2.64 12.07
C GLU A 256 -1.92 3.43 13.06
N ILE A 257 -1.40 3.75 14.26
CA ILE A 257 -2.17 4.48 15.27
C ILE A 257 -2.41 5.95 14.89
N MET A 258 -1.66 6.51 13.92
CA MET A 258 -1.77 7.93 13.54
C MET A 258 -3.14 8.27 12.96
N LYS A 259 -3.76 7.39 12.15
CA LYS A 259 -5.12 7.60 11.62
C LYS A 259 -6.21 7.64 12.67
N TYR A 260 -5.92 7.12 13.86
CA TYR A 260 -6.82 7.11 14.99
C TYR A 260 -6.57 8.32 15.90
N ARG A 261 -5.31 8.66 16.19
CA ARG A 261 -4.95 9.86 16.97
C ARG A 261 -5.32 11.15 16.23
N PHE A 262 -4.99 11.24 14.96
CA PHE A 262 -5.13 12.45 14.15
C PHE A 262 -6.26 12.34 13.12
N GLN A 263 -7.26 11.49 13.42
CA GLN A 263 -8.37 11.15 12.53
C GLN A 263 -9.02 12.37 11.88
N SER A 264 -9.33 13.41 12.66
CA SER A 264 -9.98 14.64 12.15
C SER A 264 -9.08 15.40 11.16
N TYR A 265 -7.80 15.58 11.48
CA TYR A 265 -6.87 16.28 10.61
C TYR A 265 -6.60 15.50 9.33
N ILE A 266 -6.31 14.21 9.44
CA ILE A 266 -6.02 13.34 8.29
C ILE A 266 -7.22 13.32 7.32
N ASN A 267 -8.44 13.13 7.85
CA ASN A 267 -9.65 13.10 7.04
C ASN A 267 -10.00 14.45 6.38
N ALA A 268 -9.66 15.56 7.01
CA ALA A 268 -10.04 16.89 6.54
C ALA A 268 -8.95 17.59 5.72
N LYS A 269 -7.67 17.24 5.89
CA LYS A 269 -6.53 17.96 5.31
C LYS A 269 -5.66 17.12 4.41
N ILE A 270 -5.63 15.80 4.55
CA ILE A 270 -4.72 14.94 3.76
C ILE A 270 -5.49 14.11 2.76
N ILE A 271 -6.49 13.33 3.21
CA ILE A 271 -7.29 12.47 2.33
C ILE A 271 -7.93 13.22 1.15
N PRO A 272 -8.51 14.43 1.34
CA PRO A 272 -9.14 15.15 0.23
C PRO A 272 -8.20 15.53 -0.92
N ASP A 273 -6.89 15.60 -0.67
CA ASP A 273 -5.87 15.89 -1.69
C ASP A 273 -5.46 14.63 -2.47
N LEU A 274 -5.69 13.44 -1.89
CA LEU A 274 -5.41 12.16 -2.54
C LEU A 274 -6.56 11.70 -3.47
N TYR A 275 -7.77 12.27 -3.33
CA TYR A 275 -8.92 11.86 -4.15
C TYR A 275 -8.70 12.03 -5.66
N THR A 276 -7.99 13.07 -6.07
CA THR A 276 -7.69 13.31 -7.50
C THR A 276 -6.67 12.33 -8.07
N GLN A 277 -5.94 11.61 -7.22
CA GLN A 277 -4.93 10.63 -7.61
C GLN A 277 -5.54 9.23 -7.74
N LEU A 278 -6.68 8.97 -7.11
CA LEU A 278 -7.34 7.66 -7.07
C LEU A 278 -7.61 7.03 -8.44
N ILE A 279 -8.05 7.84 -9.41
CA ILE A 279 -8.35 7.31 -10.73
C ILE A 279 -7.10 6.79 -11.43
N SER A 280 -5.98 7.50 -11.26
CA SER A 280 -4.70 7.09 -11.81
C SER A 280 -4.09 5.92 -11.04
N LEU A 281 -4.33 5.83 -9.73
CA LEU A 281 -3.96 4.65 -8.93
C LEU A 281 -4.71 3.41 -9.42
N ALA A 282 -6.04 3.51 -9.56
CA ALA A 282 -6.86 2.43 -10.10
C ALA A 282 -6.44 2.04 -11.53
N TYR A 283 -6.01 3.01 -12.34
CA TYR A 283 -5.45 2.77 -13.66
C TYR A 283 -4.12 1.99 -13.61
N LEU A 284 -3.19 2.38 -12.74
CA LEU A 284 -1.91 1.68 -12.55
C LEU A 284 -2.10 0.25 -12.03
N ASP A 285 -3.05 0.04 -11.14
CA ASP A 285 -3.42 -1.28 -10.63
C ASP A 285 -4.11 -2.15 -11.71
N SER A 286 -4.82 -1.51 -12.64
CA SER A 286 -5.49 -2.22 -13.73
C SER A 286 -4.48 -2.98 -14.59
N ASN A 287 -4.78 -4.25 -14.86
CA ASN A 287 -3.92 -5.14 -15.66
C ASN A 287 -2.47 -5.29 -15.13
N LEU A 288 -2.21 -5.00 -13.85
CA LEU A 288 -0.90 -5.21 -13.22
C LEU A 288 -0.47 -6.67 -13.29
N TYR A 289 -1.41 -7.58 -13.11
CA TYR A 289 -1.18 -9.01 -13.21
C TYR A 289 -1.64 -9.58 -14.55
N SER A 290 -0.86 -10.52 -15.07
CA SER A 290 -1.32 -11.46 -16.09
C SER A 290 -1.26 -12.87 -15.55
N THR A 291 -2.19 -13.70 -16.00
CA THR A 291 -2.34 -15.09 -15.55
C THR A 291 -2.50 -16.00 -16.76
N ASN A 292 -2.02 -17.23 -16.65
CA ASN A 292 -2.24 -18.27 -17.65
C ASN A 292 -3.31 -19.28 -17.22
N LEU A 293 -4.01 -19.04 -16.09
CA LEU A 293 -4.96 -20.00 -15.54
C LEU A 293 -6.17 -20.24 -16.46
N THR A 294 -6.49 -21.52 -16.61
CA THR A 294 -7.65 -22.06 -17.30
C THR A 294 -8.28 -23.14 -16.42
N THR A 295 -9.48 -23.60 -16.77
CA THR A 295 -10.16 -24.71 -16.08
C THR A 295 -9.39 -26.04 -16.13
N THR A 296 -8.35 -26.15 -16.96
CA THR A 296 -7.61 -27.39 -17.19
C THR A 296 -6.17 -27.35 -16.71
N ASN A 297 -5.66 -26.19 -16.27
CA ASN A 297 -4.24 -26.01 -15.95
C ASN A 297 -3.97 -25.45 -14.54
N TYR A 298 -4.94 -25.55 -13.63
CA TYR A 298 -4.96 -25.00 -12.26
C TYR A 298 -3.66 -25.17 -11.46
N THR A 299 -2.84 -26.14 -11.82
CA THR A 299 -1.66 -26.59 -11.06
C THR A 299 -0.33 -26.16 -11.66
N ARG A 300 -0.35 -25.55 -12.85
CA ARG A 300 0.78 -24.83 -13.47
C ARG A 300 0.39 -23.39 -13.78
N SER A 301 -0.66 -22.93 -13.12
CA SER A 301 -1.14 -21.59 -13.18
C SER A 301 -0.22 -20.70 -12.38
N PHE A 302 0.13 -19.58 -12.96
CA PHE A 302 0.94 -18.57 -12.31
C PHE A 302 0.31 -17.21 -12.53
N VAL A 303 0.59 -16.34 -11.58
CA VAL A 303 0.36 -14.91 -11.68
C VAL A 303 1.71 -14.32 -12.02
N ARG A 304 1.78 -13.33 -12.92
CA ARG A 304 3.02 -12.60 -13.19
C ARG A 304 2.76 -11.12 -13.33
N LEU A 305 3.79 -10.33 -13.08
CA LEU A 305 3.75 -8.90 -13.39
C LEU A 305 3.66 -8.68 -14.90
N ASN A 306 2.74 -7.81 -15.31
CA ASN A 306 2.62 -7.38 -16.68
C ASN A 306 3.69 -6.33 -17.00
N THR A 307 4.72 -6.71 -17.75
CA THR A 307 5.82 -5.78 -18.10
C THR A 307 5.39 -4.61 -19.00
N SER A 308 4.19 -4.66 -19.57
CA SER A 308 3.61 -3.55 -20.33
C SER A 308 2.84 -2.56 -19.44
N ASN A 309 2.61 -2.90 -18.17
CA ASN A 309 2.02 -2.00 -17.20
C ASN A 309 3.02 -0.88 -16.85
N LYS A 310 2.52 0.36 -16.74
CA LYS A 310 3.35 1.55 -16.55
C LYS A 310 4.04 1.60 -15.19
N LEU A 311 3.43 1.05 -14.13
CA LEU A 311 4.10 0.92 -12.84
C LEU A 311 5.37 0.08 -12.99
N VAL A 312 5.27 -1.05 -13.69
CA VAL A 312 6.38 -1.99 -13.84
C VAL A 312 7.57 -1.35 -14.57
N SER A 313 7.31 -0.67 -15.69
CA SER A 313 8.35 0.01 -16.46
C SER A 313 8.90 1.27 -15.78
N SER A 314 8.09 1.94 -14.97
CA SER A 314 8.50 3.14 -14.23
C SER A 314 9.39 2.83 -13.04
N VAL A 315 9.21 1.68 -12.38
CA VAL A 315 10.04 1.29 -11.22
C VAL A 315 11.39 0.72 -11.67
N GLN A 316 11.41 -0.10 -12.72
CA GLN A 316 12.65 -0.69 -13.22
C GLN A 316 12.60 -0.99 -14.72
N ASN A 317 13.78 -0.98 -15.36
CA ASN A 317 13.89 -1.18 -16.81
C ASN A 317 13.64 -2.65 -17.26
N SER A 318 13.79 -3.63 -16.37
CA SER A 318 13.62 -5.05 -16.69
C SER A 318 13.48 -5.90 -15.43
N LEU A 319 12.59 -6.88 -15.44
CA LEU A 319 12.45 -7.87 -14.36
C LEU A 319 13.50 -9.00 -14.44
N THR A 320 14.04 -9.27 -15.64
CA THR A 320 14.85 -10.48 -15.90
C THR A 320 16.23 -10.22 -16.50
N SER A 321 16.54 -9.00 -16.96
CA SER A 321 17.86 -8.68 -17.54
C SER A 321 18.98 -8.75 -16.50
N GLU A 322 20.17 -9.19 -16.87
CA GLU A 322 21.37 -9.09 -16.02
C GLU A 322 21.80 -7.62 -15.78
N THR A 323 21.44 -6.71 -16.69
CA THR A 323 21.75 -5.27 -16.62
C THR A 323 20.58 -4.44 -16.09
N LYS A 324 19.73 -5.05 -15.25
CA LYS A 324 18.56 -4.34 -14.72
C LYS A 324 18.98 -3.19 -13.78
N SER A 325 18.24 -2.09 -13.83
CA SER A 325 18.46 -0.91 -13.00
C SER A 325 17.13 -0.43 -12.42
N SER A 326 17.18 -0.02 -11.16
CA SER A 326 16.06 0.65 -10.52
C SER A 326 15.98 2.12 -10.93
N ASN A 327 14.77 2.56 -11.22
CA ASN A 327 14.45 3.96 -11.51
C ASN A 327 13.89 4.69 -10.29
N VAL A 328 13.62 3.98 -9.19
CA VAL A 328 12.96 4.51 -7.98
C VAL A 328 13.76 4.15 -6.74
N LYS A 329 13.94 5.10 -5.82
CA LYS A 329 14.87 4.97 -4.69
C LYS A 329 14.24 5.52 -3.42
N LEU A 330 14.42 4.83 -2.30
CA LEU A 330 14.23 5.41 -0.98
C LEU A 330 15.50 6.17 -0.59
N ILE A 331 15.33 7.39 -0.08
CA ILE A 331 16.43 8.30 0.23
C ILE A 331 16.36 8.71 1.70
N TRP A 332 17.50 8.64 2.40
CA TRP A 332 17.68 9.27 3.70
C TRP A 332 18.91 10.17 3.68
N SER A 333 18.91 11.23 4.49
CA SER A 333 20.08 12.06 4.71
C SER A 333 20.36 12.25 6.19
N PHE A 334 21.63 12.08 6.54
CA PHE A 334 22.15 12.25 7.88
C PHE A 334 23.06 13.46 7.89
N LYS A 335 22.91 14.34 8.88
CA LYS A 335 23.64 15.62 8.92
C LYS A 335 24.57 15.72 10.12
N ALA A 336 25.78 16.21 9.87
CA ALA A 336 26.71 16.62 10.92
C ALA A 336 26.30 17.99 11.51
N LYS A 337 26.68 18.28 12.75
CA LYS A 337 26.72 19.66 13.25
C LYS A 337 27.77 20.44 12.46
N VAL A 338 27.53 21.73 12.30
CA VAL A 338 28.49 22.70 11.75
C VAL A 338 29.86 22.64 12.45
N SER A 339 29.88 22.35 13.76
CA SER A 339 31.12 22.26 14.55
C SER A 339 31.88 20.94 14.39
N THR A 340 31.29 19.93 13.75
CA THR A 340 31.86 18.59 13.68
C THR A 340 32.85 18.50 12.51
N ASP A 341 34.01 17.88 12.74
CA ASP A 341 34.93 17.55 11.64
C ASP A 341 34.29 16.48 10.74
N ALA A 342 33.90 16.90 9.53
CA ALA A 342 33.15 16.04 8.62
C ALA A 342 33.90 14.75 8.25
N THR A 343 35.22 14.82 8.14
CA THR A 343 36.05 13.64 7.82
C THR A 343 36.00 12.59 8.93
N SER A 344 36.17 13.02 10.19
CA SER A 344 36.10 12.14 11.36
C SER A 344 34.68 11.60 11.56
N TRP A 345 33.67 12.43 11.29
CA TRP A 345 32.27 12.01 11.31
C TRP A 345 31.97 10.91 10.30
N VAL A 346 32.33 11.07 9.03
CA VAL A 346 32.16 10.02 8.00
C VAL A 346 32.93 8.74 8.37
N LYS A 347 34.15 8.87 8.92
CA LYS A 347 34.91 7.71 9.41
C LYS A 347 34.19 6.92 10.50
N SER A 348 33.43 7.58 11.38
CA SER A 348 32.64 6.88 12.39
C SER A 348 31.54 6.00 11.79
N TYR A 349 30.88 6.45 10.72
CA TYR A 349 29.92 5.64 9.97
C TYR A 349 30.59 4.44 9.30
N LYS A 350 31.77 4.64 8.68
CA LYS A 350 32.55 3.55 8.08
C LYS A 350 32.96 2.49 9.11
N GLN A 351 33.38 2.92 10.30
CA GLN A 351 33.73 2.02 11.39
C GLN A 351 32.51 1.24 11.90
N ALA A 352 31.36 1.90 12.05
CA ALA A 352 30.13 1.26 12.52
C ALA A 352 29.58 0.23 11.51
N LEU A 353 29.73 0.49 10.21
CA LEU A 353 29.22 -0.37 9.13
C LEU A 353 30.26 -1.35 8.57
N GLY A 354 31.46 -1.42 9.15
CA GLY A 354 32.42 -2.47 8.84
C GLY A 354 33.29 -2.25 7.59
N GLU A 355 33.53 -1.01 7.17
CA GLU A 355 34.52 -0.71 6.11
C GLU A 355 35.87 -0.20 6.69
N PRO A 356 36.92 -1.04 6.71
CA PRO A 356 38.18 -0.72 7.40
C PRO A 356 39.23 -0.01 6.52
N ASN A 357 38.98 0.33 5.25
CA ASN A 357 40.00 0.96 4.40
C ASN A 357 39.50 2.08 3.47
N SER A 358 40.46 2.92 3.07
CA SER A 358 40.27 4.24 2.47
C SER A 358 39.94 4.19 0.97
N SER A 359 38.69 4.48 0.60
CA SER A 359 38.24 5.42 -0.46
C SER A 359 36.95 4.93 -1.12
N GLY A 360 35.81 5.56 -0.82
CA GLY A 360 34.54 5.26 -1.48
C GLY A 360 33.31 5.46 -0.61
N ASN A 361 32.15 5.28 -1.24
CA ASN A 361 30.85 5.11 -0.58
C ASN A 361 30.80 3.75 0.14
N ILE A 362 29.96 3.63 1.16
CA ILE A 362 29.79 2.37 1.91
C ILE A 362 28.74 1.52 1.21
N ILE A 363 29.07 0.30 0.82
CA ILE A 363 28.08 -0.65 0.31
C ILE A 363 27.43 -1.34 1.49
N LEU A 364 26.09 -1.38 1.50
CA LEU A 364 25.34 -1.90 2.62
C LEU A 364 25.00 -3.36 2.44
N ASP A 365 25.03 -4.08 3.55
CA ASP A 365 24.66 -5.48 3.68
C ASP A 365 23.36 -5.67 4.49
N GLU A 366 22.94 -6.92 4.69
CA GLU A 366 21.65 -7.31 5.28
C GLU A 366 21.37 -6.79 6.69
N ASN A 367 22.38 -6.28 7.42
CA ASN A 367 22.20 -5.75 8.77
C ASN A 367 22.59 -4.28 8.90
N SER A 368 23.01 -3.65 7.81
CA SER A 368 23.53 -2.28 7.83
C SER A 368 22.46 -1.26 8.26
N ILE A 369 21.22 -1.38 7.79
CA ILE A 369 20.14 -0.46 8.19
C ILE A 369 19.76 -0.64 9.66
N THR A 370 19.66 -1.88 10.14
CA THR A 370 19.46 -2.18 11.57
C THR A 370 20.59 -1.60 12.41
N THR A 371 21.84 -1.76 11.96
CA THR A 371 23.02 -1.19 12.63
C THR A 371 22.93 0.33 12.71
N LEU A 372 22.52 1.02 11.65
CA LEU A 372 22.28 2.47 11.67
C LEU A 372 21.21 2.86 12.69
N LYS A 373 20.07 2.16 12.69
CA LYS A 373 18.95 2.40 13.61
C LYS A 373 19.37 2.23 15.07
N ASP A 374 20.10 1.17 15.37
CA ASP A 374 20.62 0.90 16.72
C ASP A 374 21.58 2.00 17.16
N ASN A 375 22.51 2.40 16.27
CA ASN A 375 23.47 3.46 16.57
C ASN A 375 22.82 4.83 16.80
N PHE A 376 21.72 5.14 16.11
CA PHE A 376 20.94 6.36 16.37
C PHE A 376 20.23 6.30 17.72
N SER A 377 19.66 5.13 18.07
CA SER A 377 18.99 4.90 19.35
C SER A 377 19.98 5.03 20.53
N THR A 378 21.19 4.48 20.39
CA THR A 378 22.26 4.59 21.40
C THR A 378 23.05 5.91 21.33
N LYS A 379 22.73 6.79 20.37
CA LYS A 379 23.42 8.07 20.12
C LYS A 379 24.93 7.93 19.91
N THR A 380 25.37 6.81 19.35
CA THR A 380 26.78 6.51 19.05
C THR A 380 27.22 7.10 17.72
N LEU A 381 26.29 7.20 16.76
CA LEU A 381 26.49 7.96 15.52
C LEU A 381 25.79 9.32 15.61
N GLU A 382 26.49 10.36 15.18
CA GLU A 382 25.93 11.70 15.11
C GLU A 382 25.00 11.83 13.88
N ASN A 383 23.75 12.23 14.13
CA ASN A 383 22.79 12.62 13.12
C ASN A 383 21.92 13.78 13.63
N ASN A 384 22.08 14.97 13.05
CA ASN A 384 21.33 16.19 13.40
C ASN A 384 20.29 16.56 12.35
N THR A 385 19.91 15.61 11.50
CA THR A 385 18.81 15.81 10.57
C THR A 385 17.53 16.14 11.34
N LYS A 386 16.71 17.00 10.75
CA LYS A 386 15.36 17.33 11.25
C LYS A 386 14.27 16.59 10.46
N LEU A 387 14.69 15.72 9.56
CA LEU A 387 13.80 14.90 8.75
C LEU A 387 13.24 13.76 9.60
N GLY A 388 12.03 13.36 9.26
CA GLY A 388 11.28 12.32 9.97
C GLY A 388 11.86 10.93 9.77
N THR A 389 11.07 9.95 10.18
CA THR A 389 11.36 8.53 9.99
C THR A 389 10.49 7.95 8.89
N ASP A 390 11.01 7.00 8.13
CA ASP A 390 10.22 6.29 7.15
C ASP A 390 9.24 5.30 7.82
N PRO A 391 8.08 5.00 7.23
CA PRO A 391 7.07 4.12 7.80
C PRO A 391 7.40 2.63 7.66
N PHE A 392 8.50 2.25 6.99
CA PHE A 392 8.79 0.86 6.62
C PHE A 392 9.87 0.22 7.52
N LEU A 393 11.00 0.91 7.66
CA LEU A 393 12.22 0.52 8.38
C LEU A 393 12.38 1.32 9.69
N GLY A 394 11.72 2.48 9.79
CA GLY A 394 11.77 3.34 10.97
C GLY A 394 13.12 4.03 11.15
N LEU A 395 13.81 4.34 10.05
CA LEU A 395 15.10 5.01 10.04
C LEU A 395 14.93 6.53 9.96
N VAL A 396 15.56 7.24 10.90
CA VAL A 396 15.54 8.71 10.97
C VAL A 396 16.31 9.32 9.81
N GLY A 397 15.84 10.43 9.24
CA GLY A 397 16.50 11.11 8.13
C GLY A 397 15.79 10.96 6.79
N TYR A 398 14.56 10.45 6.80
CA TYR A 398 13.85 10.06 5.58
C TYR A 398 13.48 11.28 4.72
N ASN A 399 13.86 11.22 3.44
CA ASN A 399 13.58 12.26 2.45
C ASN A 399 12.39 11.90 1.54
N GLY A 400 11.90 10.67 1.62
CA GLY A 400 10.84 10.16 0.74
C GLY A 400 11.38 9.22 -0.34
N ILE A 401 10.55 9.08 -1.38
CA ILE A 401 10.82 8.26 -2.56
C ILE A 401 11.22 9.21 -3.68
N ALA A 402 12.29 8.88 -4.41
CA ALA A 402 12.77 9.64 -5.55
C ALA A 402 12.81 8.79 -6.82
N LYS A 403 12.56 9.40 -7.98
CA LYS A 403 12.78 8.78 -9.30
C LYS A 403 14.00 9.37 -9.99
N ASN A 404 14.66 8.59 -10.83
CA ASN A 404 15.73 9.10 -11.70
C ASN A 404 15.15 10.08 -12.72
N ASN A 405 15.83 11.20 -12.95
CA ASN A 405 15.56 12.13 -14.07
C ASN A 405 16.84 12.30 -14.91
N ASP A 406 16.88 13.28 -15.83
CA ASP A 406 18.01 13.45 -16.77
C ASP A 406 19.35 13.74 -16.08
N THR A 407 19.35 14.51 -14.99
CA THR A 407 20.58 15.00 -14.34
C THR A 407 20.85 14.39 -12.97
N GLY A 408 19.84 13.82 -12.30
CA GLY A 408 19.95 13.30 -10.96
C GLY A 408 18.72 12.47 -10.56
N ILE A 409 18.17 12.78 -9.38
CA ILE A 409 16.94 12.20 -8.88
C ILE A 409 15.99 13.33 -8.46
N GLU A 410 14.69 13.08 -8.50
CA GLU A 410 13.66 14.01 -8.06
C GLU A 410 12.64 13.33 -7.16
N ALA A 411 12.10 14.07 -6.20
CA ALA A 411 11.12 13.54 -5.25
C ALA A 411 9.82 13.19 -5.97
N ILE A 412 9.35 11.96 -5.79
CA ILE A 412 7.96 11.58 -6.09
C ILE A 412 7.14 11.45 -4.81
N SER A 413 7.79 11.28 -3.66
CA SER A 413 7.21 11.41 -2.33
C SER A 413 8.20 12.16 -1.43
N GLY A 414 7.70 12.85 -0.41
CA GLY A 414 8.52 13.66 0.50
C GLY A 414 9.03 14.96 -0.11
N SER A 415 10.16 15.47 0.41
CA SER A 415 10.67 16.81 0.08
C SER A 415 12.09 16.83 -0.47
N LEU A 416 12.72 15.67 -0.69
CA LEU A 416 14.10 15.48 -1.20
C LEU A 416 15.06 16.63 -0.87
N SER A 417 15.36 16.79 0.41
CA SER A 417 16.13 17.90 0.97
C SER A 417 17.62 17.58 1.08
N ILE A 418 18.20 17.12 -0.05
CA ILE A 418 19.62 16.81 -0.23
C ILE A 418 20.27 17.70 -1.30
N SER A 419 21.58 17.89 -1.24
CA SER A 419 22.35 18.70 -2.21
C SER A 419 22.24 18.19 -3.65
N THR A 420 22.38 19.08 -4.64
CA THR A 420 22.37 18.73 -6.06
C THR A 420 23.46 17.71 -6.43
N ASP A 421 24.63 17.82 -5.81
CA ASP A 421 25.73 16.86 -6.01
C ASP A 421 25.35 15.47 -5.48
N ALA A 422 24.68 15.40 -4.32
CA ALA A 422 24.17 14.15 -3.80
C ALA A 422 23.05 13.56 -4.68
N GLN A 423 22.15 14.40 -5.22
CA GLN A 423 21.11 13.96 -6.16
C GLN A 423 21.73 13.35 -7.43
N THR A 424 22.76 14.01 -7.97
CA THR A 424 23.50 13.53 -9.15
C THR A 424 24.18 12.19 -8.85
N ALA A 425 24.87 12.07 -7.71
CA ALA A 425 25.51 10.83 -7.28
C ALA A 425 24.50 9.70 -7.02
N ALA A 426 23.35 10.01 -6.43
CA ALA A 426 22.30 9.05 -6.11
C ALA A 426 21.73 8.40 -7.38
N LYS A 427 21.67 9.10 -8.52
CA LYS A 427 21.16 8.56 -9.79
C LYS A 427 21.92 7.31 -10.25
N SER A 428 23.23 7.24 -10.08
CA SER A 428 24.03 6.09 -10.54
C SER A 428 24.02 4.89 -9.59
N ILE A 429 23.38 5.00 -8.43
CA ILE A 429 23.32 3.91 -7.44
C ILE A 429 22.28 2.87 -7.84
N ASP A 430 22.73 1.61 -7.91
CA ASP A 430 21.95 0.43 -8.27
C ASP A 430 21.94 -0.66 -7.17
N ARG A 431 22.62 -0.42 -6.06
CA ARG A 431 22.60 -1.27 -4.86
C ARG A 431 22.51 -0.43 -3.58
N PRO A 432 22.04 -0.99 -2.45
CA PRO A 432 22.02 -0.30 -1.16
C PRO A 432 23.38 0.33 -0.83
N THR A 433 23.43 1.66 -0.72
CA THR A 433 24.70 2.42 -0.60
C THR A 433 24.55 3.64 0.29
N LEU A 434 25.52 3.91 1.16
CA LEU A 434 25.69 5.19 1.84
C LEU A 434 26.72 6.05 1.10
N LEU A 435 26.24 7.12 0.47
CA LEU A 435 27.07 8.10 -0.20
C LEU A 435 27.80 8.99 0.80
N THR A 436 29.14 8.95 0.79
CA THR A 436 29.99 9.63 1.78
C THR A 436 30.54 10.98 1.32
N GLY A 437 30.19 11.39 0.09
CA GLY A 437 30.65 12.64 -0.52
C GLY A 437 32.13 12.64 -0.91
N PRO A 438 32.59 13.73 -1.54
CA PRO A 438 33.97 13.84 -2.00
C PRO A 438 34.98 13.76 -0.84
N LYS A 439 36.03 12.95 -1.01
CA LYS A 439 37.12 12.80 -0.02
C LYS A 439 36.65 12.44 1.39
N ASP A 440 35.52 11.75 1.52
CA ASP A 440 34.90 11.37 2.80
C ASP A 440 34.52 12.58 3.69
N GLN A 441 34.12 13.70 3.08
CA GLN A 441 33.73 14.93 3.81
C GLN A 441 32.22 15.16 3.87
N GLY A 442 31.43 14.19 3.38
CA GLY A 442 30.02 14.40 3.09
C GLY A 442 29.82 15.35 1.90
N PHE A 443 28.57 15.55 1.53
CA PHE A 443 28.15 16.59 0.61
C PHE A 443 27.88 17.87 1.39
N ALA A 444 28.33 19.01 0.85
CA ALA A 444 28.05 20.30 1.45
C ALA A 444 26.55 20.62 1.33
N VAL A 445 25.94 21.06 2.43
CA VAL A 445 24.54 21.50 2.47
C VAL A 445 24.36 22.77 3.26
N GLY A 446 23.41 23.60 2.82
CA GLY A 446 23.12 24.89 3.42
C GLY A 446 24.29 25.88 3.34
N ASP A 447 24.07 27.07 3.90
CA ASP A 447 25.05 28.17 3.84
C ASP A 447 26.02 28.18 5.04
N ASN A 448 25.74 27.39 6.08
CA ASN A 448 26.45 27.41 7.35
C ASN A 448 27.59 26.39 7.45
N GLY A 449 27.98 25.76 6.33
CA GLY A 449 29.03 24.73 6.31
C GLY A 449 28.60 23.40 6.94
N GLU A 450 27.32 23.04 6.84
CA GLU A 450 26.84 21.71 7.24
C GLU A 450 27.26 20.67 6.18
N SER A 451 27.55 19.45 6.63
CA SER A 451 27.80 18.30 5.75
C SER A 451 26.71 17.25 5.94
N GLU A 452 26.35 16.58 4.85
CA GLU A 452 25.45 15.42 4.87
C GLU A 452 26.07 14.19 4.22
N ILE A 453 25.60 13.02 4.62
CA ILE A 453 25.78 11.77 3.89
C ILE A 453 24.40 11.24 3.55
N VAL A 454 24.30 10.53 2.43
CA VAL A 454 23.00 10.16 1.84
C VAL A 454 22.91 8.66 1.69
N LEU A 455 21.94 8.05 2.36
CA LEU A 455 21.58 6.65 2.18
C LEU A 455 20.66 6.55 0.96
N VAL A 456 21.05 5.71 0.01
CA VAL A 456 20.28 5.41 -1.19
C VAL A 456 19.95 3.92 -1.18
N LEU A 457 18.66 3.61 -1.14
CA LEU A 457 18.14 2.25 -1.25
C LEU A 457 17.34 2.12 -2.56
N PRO A 458 17.94 1.56 -3.62
CA PRO A 458 17.22 1.32 -4.87
C PRO A 458 16.11 0.29 -4.70
N ILE A 459 14.97 0.53 -5.34
CA ILE A 459 13.79 -0.31 -5.22
C ILE A 459 13.60 -1.15 -6.47
N TYR A 460 13.59 -2.47 -6.29
CA TYR A 460 13.30 -3.44 -7.33
C TYR A 460 12.00 -4.17 -6.99
N LEU A 461 11.11 -4.28 -7.97
CA LEU A 461 9.92 -5.13 -7.91
C LEU A 461 10.28 -6.60 -7.68
N ASN A 462 11.48 -7.02 -8.03
CA ASN A 462 12.00 -8.35 -7.68
C ASN A 462 12.13 -8.53 -6.16
N ASP A 463 12.50 -7.49 -5.40
CA ASP A 463 12.54 -7.57 -3.92
C ASP A 463 11.15 -7.45 -3.29
N ILE A 464 10.30 -6.59 -3.87
CA ILE A 464 8.92 -6.41 -3.39
C ILE A 464 8.10 -7.68 -3.62
N TYR A 465 8.03 -8.16 -4.86
CA TYR A 465 7.38 -9.42 -5.24
C TYR A 465 8.33 -10.61 -5.08
N ASP A 466 9.04 -10.67 -3.95
CA ASP A 466 9.97 -11.74 -3.63
C ASP A 466 9.32 -13.11 -3.85
N ASN A 467 9.92 -13.89 -4.73
CA ASN A 467 9.44 -15.21 -5.10
C ASN A 467 10.32 -16.32 -4.46
N SER A 468 11.15 -16.00 -3.48
CA SER A 468 12.02 -16.96 -2.78
C SER A 468 11.27 -18.20 -2.26
N ASN A 469 10.01 -18.06 -1.84
CA ASN A 469 9.16 -19.18 -1.41
C ASN A 469 8.51 -19.97 -2.57
N VAL A 470 8.59 -19.54 -3.85
CA VAL A 470 8.33 -20.41 -5.01
C VAL A 470 9.49 -21.32 -5.34
N THR A 471 10.66 -21.04 -4.81
CA THR A 471 11.83 -21.88 -4.94
C THR A 471 12.07 -22.65 -3.65
N LEU A 472 12.40 -23.93 -3.77
CA LEU A 472 12.87 -24.69 -2.61
C LEU A 472 14.39 -24.71 -2.64
N ASN A 473 14.97 -23.58 -2.22
CA ASN A 473 16.42 -23.41 -2.12
C ASN A 473 16.93 -24.22 -0.93
N ALA A 474 17.63 -25.32 -1.22
CA ALA A 474 18.16 -26.18 -0.18
C ALA A 474 19.51 -25.64 0.32
N VAL A 475 19.62 -25.44 1.62
CA VAL A 475 20.89 -25.29 2.32
C VAL A 475 21.11 -26.57 3.12
N ASN A 476 22.18 -27.31 2.82
CA ASN A 476 22.47 -28.60 3.46
C ASN A 476 21.33 -29.64 3.35
N GLN A 477 20.65 -29.72 2.18
CA GLN A 477 19.47 -30.58 1.94
C GLN A 477 18.23 -30.23 2.77
N GLU A 478 18.22 -29.06 3.42
CA GLU A 478 17.04 -28.51 4.06
C GLU A 478 16.60 -27.23 3.35
N ALA A 479 15.32 -27.14 3.01
CA ALA A 479 14.70 -25.90 2.52
C ALA A 479 13.74 -25.36 3.59
N THR A 480 13.54 -24.04 3.62
CA THR A 480 12.49 -23.42 4.45
C THR A 480 11.42 -22.84 3.55
N LEU A 481 10.15 -23.12 3.88
CA LEU A 481 8.99 -22.54 3.26
C LEU A 481 8.21 -21.75 4.31
N SER A 482 8.03 -20.46 4.08
CA SER A 482 7.19 -19.62 4.93
C SER A 482 5.78 -19.59 4.36
N ILE A 483 4.78 -19.90 5.19
CA ILE A 483 3.37 -19.99 4.78
C ILE A 483 2.53 -19.13 5.72
N PRO A 484 1.67 -18.23 5.19
CA PRO A 484 0.68 -17.53 6.01
C PRO A 484 -0.31 -18.49 6.68
N SER A 485 -0.91 -18.10 7.81
CA SER A 485 -1.91 -18.93 8.48
C SER A 485 -3.08 -19.30 7.56
N ASP A 486 -3.64 -20.49 7.76
CA ASP A 486 -4.82 -21.01 7.03
C ASP A 486 -4.68 -20.98 5.50
N THR A 487 -3.46 -21.08 5.00
CA THR A 487 -3.15 -20.87 3.57
C THR A 487 -2.53 -22.10 2.92
N TRP A 488 -3.11 -22.51 1.80
CA TRP A 488 -2.56 -23.54 0.94
C TRP A 488 -1.56 -22.94 -0.06
N VAL A 489 -0.39 -23.55 -0.14
CA VAL A 489 0.66 -23.22 -1.11
C VAL A 489 0.83 -24.39 -2.09
N PRO A 490 0.64 -24.17 -3.41
CA PRO A 490 0.94 -25.20 -4.40
C PRO A 490 2.45 -25.47 -4.45
N LEU A 491 2.83 -26.75 -4.62
CA LEU A 491 4.21 -27.17 -4.85
C LEU A 491 4.47 -27.56 -6.31
N GLY A 492 3.42 -27.75 -7.11
CA GLY A 492 3.51 -28.21 -8.50
C GLY A 492 4.16 -27.22 -9.48
N ASP A 493 4.27 -25.95 -9.08
CA ASP A 493 4.92 -24.86 -9.81
C ASP A 493 6.37 -24.61 -9.33
N LYS A 494 6.82 -25.32 -8.29
CA LYS A 494 8.16 -25.16 -7.71
C LYS A 494 9.16 -26.11 -8.35
N TYR A 495 10.44 -25.75 -8.28
CA TYR A 495 11.56 -26.58 -8.70
C TYR A 495 12.63 -26.62 -7.61
N SER A 496 13.29 -27.78 -7.48
CA SER A 496 14.52 -27.93 -6.73
C SER A 496 15.44 -28.91 -7.45
N PRO A 497 16.72 -28.59 -7.67
CA PRO A 497 17.67 -29.55 -8.24
C PRO A 497 18.00 -30.71 -7.29
N TYR A 498 17.58 -30.63 -6.01
CA TYR A 498 17.85 -31.62 -4.96
C TYR A 498 16.71 -32.63 -4.75
N VAL A 499 15.65 -32.54 -5.56
CA VAL A 499 14.46 -33.40 -5.47
C VAL A 499 14.21 -34.05 -6.82
N ASP A 500 14.09 -35.38 -6.86
CA ASP A 500 13.81 -36.12 -8.10
C ASP A 500 12.32 -36.13 -8.48
N ASP A 501 11.43 -36.10 -7.48
CA ASP A 501 9.99 -36.09 -7.69
C ASP A 501 9.25 -35.14 -6.72
N MET A 502 8.77 -34.02 -7.26
CA MET A 502 7.98 -33.01 -6.52
C MET A 502 6.57 -33.49 -6.13
N LYS A 503 6.14 -34.68 -6.58
CA LYS A 503 4.80 -35.25 -6.32
C LYS A 503 4.77 -36.28 -5.18
N THR A 504 5.94 -36.57 -4.61
CA THR A 504 6.12 -37.58 -3.57
C THR A 504 6.61 -36.91 -2.29
N PHE A 505 5.97 -37.25 -1.16
CA PHE A 505 6.32 -36.75 0.16
C PHE A 505 6.20 -37.84 1.22
N GLU A 506 6.91 -37.68 2.33
CA GLU A 506 6.83 -38.53 3.52
C GLU A 506 7.01 -37.71 4.81
N LYS A 507 6.62 -38.30 5.95
CA LYS A 507 6.79 -37.75 7.31
C LYS A 507 6.27 -36.31 7.49
N PRO A 508 5.00 -36.01 7.14
CA PRO A 508 4.41 -34.71 7.46
C PRO A 508 4.23 -34.55 8.97
N GLU A 509 4.77 -33.47 9.54
CA GLU A 509 4.62 -33.09 10.95
C GLU A 509 4.23 -31.61 11.01
N GLY A 510 3.18 -31.26 11.76
CA GLY A 510 2.74 -29.86 11.88
C GLY A 510 2.29 -29.23 10.54
N VAL A 511 1.99 -30.04 9.54
CA VAL A 511 1.50 -29.64 8.21
C VAL A 511 0.40 -30.58 7.72
N ASP A 512 -0.52 -30.02 6.94
CA ASP A 512 -1.40 -30.80 6.07
C ASP A 512 -0.87 -30.75 4.63
N ILE A 513 -0.90 -31.90 3.97
CA ILE A 513 -0.56 -32.02 2.55
C ILE A 513 -1.71 -32.72 1.84
N ILE A 514 -2.20 -32.08 0.76
CA ILE A 514 -3.21 -32.64 -0.13
C ILE A 514 -2.64 -32.83 -1.54
N LYS A 515 -3.25 -33.76 -2.27
CA LYS A 515 -2.86 -34.12 -3.63
C LYS A 515 -4.07 -34.00 -4.54
N ASP A 516 -3.90 -33.32 -5.67
CA ASP A 516 -4.91 -33.28 -6.71
C ASP A 516 -4.90 -34.59 -7.54
N LYS A 517 -5.84 -34.73 -8.47
CA LYS A 517 -5.93 -35.89 -9.38
C LYS A 517 -4.74 -36.02 -10.35
N SER A 518 -3.99 -34.95 -10.59
CA SER A 518 -2.78 -34.93 -11.43
C SER A 518 -1.50 -35.25 -10.65
N GLY A 519 -1.63 -35.41 -9.34
CA GLY A 519 -0.59 -35.69 -8.39
C GLY A 519 0.21 -34.49 -7.88
N ASN A 520 -0.23 -33.26 -8.13
CA ASN A 520 0.40 -32.05 -7.60
C ASN A 520 0.08 -31.90 -6.11
N LEU A 521 1.07 -31.48 -5.34
CA LEU A 521 0.95 -31.31 -3.89
C LEU A 521 0.61 -29.87 -3.52
N TYR A 522 -0.19 -29.73 -2.48
CA TYR A 522 -0.45 -28.46 -1.80
C TYR A 522 -0.16 -28.65 -0.32
N VAL A 523 0.51 -27.67 0.29
CA VAL A 523 0.89 -27.72 1.70
C VAL A 523 0.27 -26.56 2.46
N LYS A 524 -0.20 -26.84 3.68
CA LYS A 524 -0.70 -25.86 4.65
C LYS A 524 -0.08 -26.15 6.01
N ALA A 525 0.35 -25.12 6.72
CA ALA A 525 0.84 -25.27 8.09
C ALA A 525 -0.33 -25.51 9.06
N THR A 526 -0.20 -26.46 9.98
CA THR A 526 -1.19 -26.73 11.05
C THR A 526 -0.67 -26.42 12.45
N ALA A 527 0.62 -26.12 12.57
CA ALA A 527 1.28 -25.67 13.80
C ALA A 527 2.18 -24.45 13.52
N ALA A 528 2.78 -23.86 14.55
CA ALA A 528 3.71 -22.73 14.40
C ALA A 528 4.94 -23.10 13.53
N THR A 529 5.40 -24.34 13.67
CA THR A 529 6.45 -24.94 12.85
C THR A 529 5.98 -26.32 12.37
N GLY A 530 6.44 -26.72 11.20
CA GLY A 530 6.17 -28.04 10.65
C GLY A 530 7.30 -28.51 9.76
N SER A 531 7.21 -29.74 9.29
CA SER A 531 8.16 -30.26 8.31
C SER A 531 7.57 -31.40 7.49
N PHE A 532 8.17 -31.67 6.34
CA PHE A 532 7.95 -32.87 5.56
C PHE A 532 9.20 -33.18 4.73
N THR A 533 9.32 -34.41 4.24
CA THR A 533 10.38 -34.78 3.29
C THR A 533 9.79 -34.89 1.90
N LEU A 534 10.40 -34.24 0.91
CA LEU A 534 9.98 -34.24 -0.50
C LEU A 534 10.96 -35.06 -1.34
N GLY A 535 10.46 -35.78 -2.35
CA GLY A 535 11.26 -36.63 -3.24
C GLY A 535 11.12 -38.12 -2.96
N ASN A 536 11.61 -38.93 -3.90
CA ASN A 536 11.60 -40.39 -3.82
C ASN A 536 13.00 -40.94 -3.54
N THR A 537 13.95 -40.73 -4.45
CA THR A 537 15.35 -41.17 -4.30
C THR A 537 16.25 -40.03 -3.84
N MET A 538 16.10 -38.85 -4.46
CA MET A 538 16.77 -37.63 -4.03
C MET A 538 15.79 -36.86 -3.16
N LYS A 539 16.04 -36.87 -1.86
CA LYS A 539 15.14 -36.34 -0.85
C LYS A 539 15.66 -35.04 -0.26
N MET A 540 14.73 -34.15 0.06
CA MET A 540 14.99 -32.89 0.74
C MET A 540 14.00 -32.71 1.86
N LYS A 541 14.48 -32.27 3.02
CA LYS A 541 13.60 -31.89 4.13
C LYS A 541 13.14 -30.45 3.93
N VAL A 542 11.83 -30.22 4.02
CA VAL A 542 11.22 -28.90 3.95
C VAL A 542 10.73 -28.53 5.34
N ASN A 543 11.35 -27.53 5.94
CA ASN A 543 10.89 -26.90 7.17
C ASN A 543 9.81 -25.87 6.82
N VAL A 544 8.68 -25.90 7.50
CA VAL A 544 7.57 -24.97 7.30
C VAL A 544 7.47 -24.04 8.50
N LYS A 545 7.44 -22.73 8.25
CA LYS A 545 7.21 -21.69 9.27
C LYS A 545 5.84 -21.05 9.03
N ASN A 546 4.97 -21.11 10.03
CA ASN A 546 3.66 -20.47 10.00
C ASN A 546 3.77 -19.00 10.45
N ASN A 547 2.85 -18.14 9.99
CA ASN A 547 2.70 -16.73 10.38
C ASN A 547 3.79 -15.76 9.92
N VAL A 548 4.53 -16.10 8.87
CA VAL A 548 5.48 -15.15 8.26
C VAL A 548 4.90 -14.71 6.92
N ASP A 549 4.16 -13.59 6.94
CA ASP A 549 3.60 -13.02 5.71
C ASP A 549 4.47 -11.89 5.18
N THR A 550 5.52 -12.27 4.45
CA THR A 550 6.38 -11.36 3.67
C THR A 550 6.06 -11.42 2.18
N MET A 551 5.11 -12.25 1.75
CA MET A 551 4.86 -12.50 0.33
C MET A 551 3.77 -11.60 -0.19
N LEU A 552 4.14 -10.75 -1.14
CA LEU A 552 3.15 -10.05 -1.94
C LEU A 552 2.67 -10.98 -3.06
N GLY A 553 1.39 -11.38 -2.99
CA GLY A 553 0.78 -12.27 -3.96
C GLY A 553 -0.72 -12.33 -3.81
N ILE A 554 -1.36 -13.23 -4.57
CA ILE A 554 -2.81 -13.37 -4.49
C ILE A 554 -3.13 -14.35 -3.38
N HIS A 555 -3.57 -13.79 -2.25
CA HIS A 555 -3.85 -14.48 -1.00
C HIS A 555 -5.34 -14.43 -0.65
N GLU A 556 -6.12 -15.25 -1.33
CA GLU A 556 -7.59 -15.13 -1.32
C GLU A 556 -8.26 -16.43 -0.87
N THR A 557 -9.47 -16.29 -0.31
CA THR A 557 -10.26 -17.44 0.16
C THR A 557 -10.65 -18.34 -1.02
N ILE A 558 -10.49 -19.64 -0.84
CA ILE A 558 -10.82 -20.63 -1.87
C ILE A 558 -12.34 -20.64 -2.10
N ASN A 559 -12.76 -20.64 -3.37
CA ASN A 559 -14.17 -20.86 -3.72
C ASN A 559 -14.47 -22.37 -3.80
N LYS A 560 -14.80 -22.99 -2.66
CA LYS A 560 -15.16 -24.41 -2.61
C LYS A 560 -16.48 -24.75 -3.32
N GLU A 561 -17.35 -23.78 -3.57
CA GLU A 561 -18.56 -23.99 -4.36
C GLU A 561 -18.27 -24.04 -5.86
N ASP A 562 -17.09 -23.58 -6.28
CA ASP A 562 -16.65 -23.65 -7.67
C ASP A 562 -16.34 -25.10 -8.06
N SER A 563 -17.06 -25.59 -9.07
CA SER A 563 -16.90 -26.95 -9.60
C SER A 563 -15.49 -27.21 -10.16
N ALA A 564 -14.77 -26.19 -10.63
CA ALA A 564 -13.41 -26.35 -11.15
C ALA A 564 -12.42 -26.67 -10.02
N PHE A 565 -12.51 -25.99 -8.88
CA PHE A 565 -11.68 -26.31 -7.71
C PHE A 565 -11.97 -27.72 -7.20
N THR A 566 -13.25 -28.00 -6.90
CA THR A 566 -13.65 -29.31 -6.35
C THR A 566 -13.38 -30.47 -7.31
N SER A 567 -13.54 -30.28 -8.62
CA SER A 567 -13.26 -31.34 -9.61
C SER A 567 -11.78 -31.75 -9.65
N GLY A 568 -10.86 -30.88 -9.22
CA GLY A 568 -9.42 -31.14 -9.17
C GLY A 568 -9.00 -32.15 -8.09
N PHE A 569 -9.82 -32.36 -7.06
CA PHE A 569 -9.50 -33.18 -5.90
C PHE A 569 -10.48 -34.36 -5.73
N ASP A 570 -10.06 -35.42 -5.07
CA ASP A 570 -10.96 -36.49 -4.61
C ASP A 570 -11.65 -36.09 -3.30
N ALA A 571 -12.80 -36.69 -2.96
CA ALA A 571 -13.63 -36.31 -1.82
C ALA A 571 -12.83 -36.18 -0.50
N ASN A 572 -12.00 -37.18 -0.16
CA ASN A 572 -11.17 -37.16 1.05
C ASN A 572 -10.16 -36.00 1.10
N GLN A 573 -9.72 -35.50 -0.06
CA GLN A 573 -8.79 -34.36 -0.14
C GLN A 573 -9.56 -33.04 -0.02
N GLN A 574 -10.76 -32.97 -0.62
CA GLN A 574 -11.65 -31.80 -0.50
C GLN A 574 -12.08 -31.56 0.95
N ASP A 575 -12.35 -32.63 1.71
CA ASP A 575 -12.77 -32.55 3.12
C ASP A 575 -11.72 -31.91 4.05
N LYS A 576 -10.45 -31.89 3.64
CA LYS A 576 -9.36 -31.24 4.39
C LYS A 576 -9.29 -29.72 4.17
N VAL A 577 -9.93 -29.23 3.11
CA VAL A 577 -9.97 -27.79 2.80
C VAL A 577 -11.18 -27.19 3.51
N LYS A 578 -10.96 -26.21 4.38
CA LYS A 578 -12.04 -25.47 5.07
C LYS A 578 -12.57 -24.34 4.20
N ASP A 579 -13.80 -23.91 4.42
CA ASP A 579 -14.43 -22.83 3.63
C ASP A 579 -13.80 -21.45 3.86
N THR A 580 -13.02 -21.33 4.94
CA THR A 580 -12.21 -20.17 5.32
C THR A 580 -10.75 -20.26 4.86
N ASP A 581 -10.31 -21.44 4.38
CA ASP A 581 -8.93 -21.61 3.92
C ASP A 581 -8.66 -20.70 2.71
N LYS A 582 -7.46 -20.15 2.67
CA LYS A 582 -6.94 -19.34 1.56
C LYS A 582 -6.02 -20.15 0.67
N ILE A 583 -5.77 -19.65 -0.53
CA ILE A 583 -4.71 -20.10 -1.42
C ILE A 583 -3.77 -18.93 -1.72
N LEU A 584 -2.47 -19.21 -1.77
CA LEU A 584 -1.46 -18.23 -2.16
C LEU A 584 -0.92 -18.54 -3.56
N TYR A 585 -1.23 -17.68 -4.52
CA TYR A 585 -0.53 -17.65 -5.81
C TYR A 585 0.60 -16.64 -5.75
N SER A 586 1.82 -17.13 -5.96
CA SER A 586 3.00 -16.26 -6.03
C SER A 586 3.08 -15.53 -7.37
N VAL A 587 3.63 -14.31 -7.33
CA VAL A 587 3.80 -13.47 -8.52
C VAL A 587 5.17 -13.72 -9.13
N LEU A 588 5.18 -14.29 -10.33
CA LEU A 588 6.40 -14.60 -11.08
C LEU A 588 6.89 -13.37 -11.87
N TRP A 589 8.20 -13.29 -12.05
CA TRP A 589 8.84 -12.25 -12.88
C TRP A 589 9.01 -12.70 -14.34
N ALA A 590 9.18 -14.01 -14.55
CA ALA A 590 9.48 -14.59 -15.84
C ALA A 590 8.22 -14.68 -16.72
N ARG A 591 8.41 -14.54 -18.04
CA ARG A 591 7.33 -14.83 -19.00
C ARG A 591 7.09 -16.32 -19.20
N ASN A 592 8.10 -17.16 -18.92
CA ASN A 592 7.98 -18.60 -19.10
C ASN A 592 7.37 -19.27 -17.85
N ALA A 593 6.56 -20.30 -18.10
CA ALA A 593 5.91 -21.09 -17.05
C ALA A 593 6.82 -22.21 -16.51
N ASP A 594 8.09 -22.22 -16.91
CA ASP A 594 9.01 -23.32 -16.62
C ASP A 594 9.58 -23.17 -15.20
N PRO A 595 9.26 -24.07 -14.25
CA PRO A 595 9.69 -23.96 -12.86
C PRO A 595 11.21 -23.89 -12.69
N LYS A 596 11.97 -24.57 -13.57
CA LYS A 596 13.44 -24.54 -13.53
C LYS A 596 13.99 -23.17 -13.90
N SER A 597 13.47 -22.55 -14.96
CA SER A 597 13.84 -21.20 -15.38
C SER A 597 13.51 -20.16 -14.30
N VAL A 598 12.33 -20.28 -13.68
CA VAL A 598 11.92 -19.43 -12.56
C VAL A 598 12.89 -19.60 -11.39
N TYR A 599 13.25 -20.84 -11.05
CA TYR A 599 14.25 -21.12 -10.01
C TYR A 599 15.58 -20.42 -10.28
N GLN A 600 16.12 -20.57 -11.48
CA GLN A 600 17.42 -19.98 -11.86
C GLN A 600 17.40 -18.45 -11.76
N LEU A 601 16.31 -17.81 -12.18
CA LEU A 601 16.16 -16.35 -12.08
C LEU A 601 16.07 -15.88 -10.62
N SER A 602 15.38 -16.63 -9.78
CA SER A 602 15.19 -16.31 -8.36
C SER A 602 16.47 -16.49 -7.55
N GLU A 603 17.22 -17.55 -7.86
CA GLU A 603 18.56 -17.81 -7.29
C GLU A 603 19.56 -16.74 -7.73
N ALA A 604 19.58 -16.39 -9.02
CA ALA A 604 20.44 -15.33 -9.52
C ALA A 604 20.12 -13.97 -8.87
N TRP A 605 18.83 -13.65 -8.66
CA TRP A 605 18.43 -12.43 -7.98
C TRP A 605 18.80 -12.44 -6.49
N SER A 606 18.53 -13.52 -5.78
CA SER A 606 18.83 -13.63 -4.35
C SER A 606 20.32 -13.52 -4.04
N ASN A 607 21.19 -13.86 -5.00
CA ASN A 607 22.63 -13.70 -4.92
C ASN A 607 23.15 -12.40 -5.58
N SER A 608 22.25 -11.57 -6.10
CA SER A 608 22.61 -10.29 -6.72
C SER A 608 22.96 -9.25 -5.67
N VAL A 609 24.03 -8.50 -5.94
CA VAL A 609 24.42 -7.32 -5.15
C VAL A 609 23.36 -6.20 -5.15
N GLN A 610 22.40 -6.25 -6.05
CA GLN A 610 21.29 -5.29 -6.15
C GLN A 610 20.11 -5.65 -5.24
N SER A 611 19.99 -6.92 -4.83
CA SER A 611 18.91 -7.41 -3.97
C SER A 611 19.05 -6.81 -2.58
N SER A 612 17.94 -6.35 -2.00
CA SER A 612 17.87 -5.87 -0.62
C SER A 612 17.06 -6.80 0.25
N SER A 613 17.71 -7.38 1.27
CA SER A 613 17.00 -8.12 2.33
C SER A 613 16.07 -7.21 3.13
N ASP A 614 16.40 -5.93 3.30
CA ASP A 614 15.55 -4.96 4.01
C ASP A 614 14.17 -4.85 3.35
N ILE A 615 14.11 -4.80 2.01
CA ILE A 615 12.84 -4.78 1.27
C ILE A 615 12.18 -6.16 1.24
N LYS A 616 12.95 -7.24 1.02
CA LYS A 616 12.41 -8.61 0.97
C LYS A 616 11.76 -9.04 2.29
N ASN A 617 12.32 -8.61 3.42
CA ASN A 617 11.87 -8.96 4.76
C ASN A 617 10.73 -8.07 5.27
N LEU A 618 10.32 -7.03 4.53
CA LEU A 618 9.09 -6.30 4.83
C LEU A 618 7.89 -7.25 4.82
N SER A 619 6.93 -7.00 5.71
CA SER A 619 5.63 -7.69 5.68
C SER A 619 4.91 -7.44 4.35
N ALA A 620 4.01 -8.34 3.94
CA ALA A 620 3.21 -8.19 2.74
C ALA A 620 2.41 -6.86 2.76
N ILE A 621 1.91 -6.47 3.94
CA ILE A 621 1.23 -5.18 4.16
C ILE A 621 2.18 -4.01 3.87
N ASN A 622 3.40 -4.01 4.42
CA ASN A 622 4.36 -2.93 4.19
C ASN A 622 4.85 -2.90 2.74
N LYS A 623 4.94 -4.05 2.06
CA LYS A 623 5.26 -4.14 0.64
C LYS A 623 4.15 -3.55 -0.23
N GLN A 624 2.90 -3.89 0.04
CA GLN A 624 1.75 -3.31 -0.64
C GLN A 624 1.70 -1.79 -0.44
N LEU A 625 1.95 -1.35 0.79
CA LEU A 625 1.98 0.07 1.14
C LEU A 625 3.12 0.82 0.43
N LEU A 626 4.31 0.22 0.35
CA LEU A 626 5.44 0.78 -0.42
C LEU A 626 5.09 0.91 -1.90
N ILE A 627 4.44 -0.09 -2.50
CA ILE A 627 3.94 0.01 -3.88
C ILE A 627 2.98 1.17 -4.01
N SER A 628 1.99 1.27 -3.12
CA SER A 628 1.00 2.33 -3.16
C SER A 628 1.61 3.72 -3.02
N GLU A 629 2.65 3.90 -2.21
CA GLU A 629 3.37 5.17 -2.15
C GLU A 629 4.13 5.48 -3.44
N ILE A 630 4.73 4.47 -4.07
CA ILE A 630 5.40 4.64 -5.37
C ILE A 630 4.38 5.04 -6.44
N GLU A 631 3.26 4.32 -6.54
CA GLU A 631 2.16 4.64 -7.47
C GLU A 631 1.66 6.07 -7.25
N ASN A 632 1.38 6.41 -5.98
CA ASN A 632 0.88 7.73 -5.61
C ASN A 632 1.88 8.82 -5.99
N GLY A 633 3.17 8.59 -5.76
CA GLY A 633 4.21 9.53 -6.12
C GLY A 633 4.40 9.69 -7.63
N LEU A 634 4.36 8.59 -8.38
CA LEU A 634 4.46 8.60 -9.85
C LEU A 634 3.32 9.43 -10.45
N VAL A 635 2.09 9.24 -9.96
CA VAL A 635 0.91 9.98 -10.41
C VAL A 635 0.94 11.44 -9.97
N ALA A 636 1.33 11.72 -8.72
CA ALA A 636 1.37 13.08 -8.19
C ALA A 636 2.39 13.96 -8.93
N GLY A 637 3.50 13.36 -9.37
CA GLY A 637 4.59 14.05 -10.04
C GLY A 637 4.47 14.15 -11.57
N ASP A 638 3.41 13.60 -12.17
CA ASP A 638 3.29 13.54 -13.63
C ASP A 638 1.81 13.61 -14.09
N THR A 639 1.47 14.75 -14.70
CA THR A 639 0.12 15.07 -15.17
C THR A 639 -0.36 14.20 -16.33
N ASP A 640 0.56 13.55 -17.04
CA ASP A 640 0.22 12.71 -18.18
C ASP A 640 -0.48 11.44 -17.69
N TYR A 641 -0.08 10.87 -16.55
CA TYR A 641 -0.78 9.74 -15.93
C TYR A 641 -2.23 10.07 -15.60
N ALA A 642 -2.46 11.23 -15.00
CA ALA A 642 -3.82 11.66 -14.64
C ALA A 642 -4.68 11.91 -15.89
N THR A 643 -4.06 12.41 -16.97
CA THR A 643 -4.75 12.66 -18.23
C THR A 643 -5.11 11.35 -18.93
N GLU A 644 -4.15 10.44 -19.09
CA GLU A 644 -4.36 9.13 -19.73
C GLU A 644 -5.33 8.26 -18.93
N ALA A 645 -5.21 8.21 -17.59
CA ALA A 645 -6.14 7.46 -16.75
C ALA A 645 -7.56 7.97 -16.89
N LYS A 646 -7.74 9.30 -16.94
CA LYS A 646 -9.06 9.92 -17.20
C LYS A 646 -9.55 9.60 -18.59
N GLU A 647 -8.71 9.72 -19.61
CA GLU A 647 -9.07 9.38 -20.98
C GLU A 647 -9.49 7.91 -21.12
N GLU A 648 -8.70 6.96 -20.62
CA GLU A 648 -8.98 5.52 -20.74
C GLU A 648 -10.19 5.09 -19.90
N LEU A 649 -10.19 5.44 -18.60
CA LEU A 649 -11.22 4.98 -17.68
C LEU A 649 -12.54 5.72 -17.94
N TYR A 650 -12.55 7.04 -18.16
CA TYR A 650 -13.81 7.72 -18.48
C TYR A 650 -14.36 7.21 -19.81
N THR A 651 -13.52 6.95 -20.82
CA THR A 651 -13.98 6.38 -22.10
C THR A 651 -14.62 5.01 -21.91
N LYS A 652 -14.05 4.12 -21.09
CA LYS A 652 -14.67 2.82 -20.75
C LYS A 652 -16.10 2.96 -20.19
N TYR A 653 -16.39 4.04 -19.47
CA TYR A 653 -17.71 4.30 -18.89
C TYR A 653 -18.61 5.20 -19.76
N ILE A 654 -18.08 5.86 -20.79
CA ILE A 654 -18.78 6.88 -21.58
C ILE A 654 -18.89 6.53 -23.08
N MET A 655 -17.92 5.80 -23.65
CA MET A 655 -17.80 5.54 -25.09
C MET A 655 -17.15 4.17 -25.38
N ASP A 656 -17.93 3.14 -25.69
CA ASP A 656 -17.42 2.07 -26.57
C ASP A 656 -18.53 1.42 -27.43
N GLY A 657 -18.55 1.75 -28.73
CA GLY A 657 -19.40 1.12 -29.77
C GLY A 657 -20.92 1.32 -29.69
N ASP A 658 -21.65 0.75 -30.66
CA ASP A 658 -23.14 0.76 -30.75
C ASP A 658 -23.83 0.08 -29.54
N ASN A 659 -23.05 -0.51 -28.63
CA ASN A 659 -23.49 -0.91 -27.30
C ASN A 659 -23.05 0.16 -26.31
N VAL A 660 -23.74 1.29 -26.29
CA VAL A 660 -23.75 2.14 -25.09
C VAL A 660 -24.25 1.22 -23.97
N LEU A 661 -23.37 0.82 -23.04
CA LEU A 661 -23.76 0.02 -21.87
C LEU A 661 -24.96 0.65 -21.15
N PHE A 662 -25.20 1.97 -21.37
CA PHE A 662 -26.36 2.71 -20.93
C PHE A 662 -26.93 3.72 -21.95
N GLN A 663 -27.63 3.23 -22.97
CA GLN A 663 -28.39 3.95 -24.01
C GLN A 663 -29.09 5.25 -23.55
N GLY A 664 -29.69 5.28 -22.36
CA GLY A 664 -30.44 6.44 -21.87
C GLY A 664 -29.59 7.68 -21.52
N LEU A 665 -28.28 7.52 -21.32
CA LEU A 665 -27.37 8.65 -21.11
C LEU A 665 -27.06 9.38 -22.42
N TYR A 666 -26.86 8.61 -23.49
CA TYR A 666 -26.55 9.12 -24.82
C TYR A 666 -27.75 9.81 -25.48
N ASP A 667 -28.93 9.20 -25.40
CA ASP A 667 -30.18 9.73 -26.00
C ASP A 667 -30.59 11.10 -25.40
N GLU A 668 -30.12 11.42 -24.20
CA GLU A 668 -30.46 12.66 -23.50
C GLU A 668 -29.42 13.76 -23.70
N LEU A 669 -28.14 13.42 -23.89
CA LEU A 669 -27.07 14.37 -24.19
C LEU A 669 -27.12 14.88 -25.65
N ALA A 670 -27.51 14.02 -26.60
CA ALA A 670 -27.55 14.35 -28.03
C ALA A 670 -28.60 15.42 -28.41
N LYS A 671 -29.56 15.73 -27.52
CA LYS A 671 -30.65 16.69 -27.77
C LYS A 671 -30.26 18.16 -27.59
N TYR A 672 -29.10 18.43 -26.97
CA TYR A 672 -28.70 19.77 -26.54
C TYR A 672 -27.46 20.30 -27.24
N ILE A 673 -27.00 19.62 -28.28
CA ILE A 673 -25.83 20.02 -29.06
C ILE A 673 -26.29 20.16 -30.51
N LYS A 674 -26.61 21.40 -30.92
CA LYS A 674 -26.86 21.80 -32.30
C LYS A 674 -26.00 23.02 -32.63
N ASP A 675 -25.38 22.96 -33.81
CA ASP A 675 -24.34 23.86 -34.32
C ASP A 675 -24.69 25.35 -34.32
N GLU A 676 -23.75 26.19 -33.86
CA GLU A 676 -23.53 27.50 -34.49
C GLU A 676 -22.75 27.25 -35.79
N ASP A 677 -23.48 27.08 -36.90
CA ASP A 677 -23.42 28.03 -38.02
C ASP A 677 -24.04 27.45 -39.29
N GLY A 678 -25.05 28.18 -39.79
CA GLY A 678 -25.70 27.85 -41.05
C GLY A 678 -26.76 28.86 -41.46
N ASN A 679 -26.38 30.14 -41.65
CA ASN A 679 -26.65 30.87 -42.90
C ASN A 679 -26.27 32.36 -42.84
N THR A 680 -25.39 32.78 -43.77
CA THR A 680 -25.79 33.63 -44.92
C THR A 680 -24.71 33.68 -46.02
N SER A 681 -25.13 33.30 -47.25
CA SER A 681 -24.67 33.63 -48.64
C SER A 681 -23.18 33.43 -49.01
N ASP A 682 -22.81 32.77 -50.13
CA ASP A 682 -23.49 32.39 -51.39
C ASP A 682 -23.31 30.91 -51.75
#